data_AF-A0A9E6APT1-F1
#
_entry.id   AF-A0A9E6APT1-F1
#
_cell.length_a   1.000
_cell.length_b   1.000
_cell.length_c   1.000
_cell.angle_alpha   90.00
_cell.angle_beta   90.00
_cell.angle_gamma   90.00
#
_symmetry.space_group_name_H-M   'P 1'
#
loop_
_entity.id
_entity.type
_entity.pdbx_description
1 polymer ?
#
loop_
_entity_poly.entity_id
_entity_poly.type
_entity_poly.pdbx_seq_one_letter_code
_entity_poly.pdbx_strand_id
1 'polypeptide(L)'
;MEYSRQVRWTSIVFALLVSSGFSASCSSTDDAGTGGGGTGDGGLLDGNSDADNNGSGSGASGSGGSNGAGGGFAFGGNGTGATGTPGNGPLGGNGCVPTTCEDESVHCGAISDNCGGTLLCGTCGDGQLCGETLRECVSQTEACDSAGVACGIIRDACGEAIYCGTCDAGEVCDGNTGQCGSCVPAACASGSCGTFSDGCGDTTDCGGCEDDDVCDLMSSQCGGCVPTNCELQGFECGSISDGCGDSINCGDSCPSGLSCIGNQCLPPPIPIECTNQSANCSQVQSSCTDENVECGSCLPGEICVDDVCRACVPESCEERGLECGSGSDGCGGTIPCGSCPDQQGVCNNNQCCTPRSCDELGAQCGAIGDGCGDTLDCGDCNVNGETCGGNGTANVCEVCQPRTCGDRECGSIADGCGGSPSCGDCPGNEDVCQRGYCCSPVACPGGLNCGSVSNECGGQADCGNSPCINGEVCGGGGGTTGTANVCSLCTPREVAACGDGECGDAPDGCGGTIPCGSCPDDDVCRFNSCCSPESCEDRGVECGFSGDGCGTPLNCGNCPGNELCDGGQCCAPPECNSGPGTACGSISNGCGQDVDCGGCPNSQYCVSGSCCTPLNCAINCGYSGPDGCGNGVTCDPCPTN
;
A
#
# COMPACT_ATOMS: atom_id res chain seq x y z
N MET A 1 -74.49 37.40 18.44
CA MET A 1 -74.20 35.96 18.34
C MET A 1 -72.74 35.84 18.74
N GLU A 2 -72.39 35.70 20.02
CA GLU A 2 -72.60 34.55 20.96
C GLU A 2 -71.74 33.33 20.55
N TYR A 3 -71.07 32.54 21.41
CA TYR A 3 -70.91 32.44 22.89
C TYR A 3 -69.62 31.59 23.19
N SER A 4 -68.93 31.54 24.34
CA SER A 4 -68.82 32.42 25.52
C SER A 4 -67.68 31.97 26.48
N ARG A 5 -66.96 32.95 27.08
CA ARG A 5 -66.39 32.99 28.46
C ARG A 5 -65.57 31.79 29.06
N GLN A 6 -64.34 32.10 29.48
CA GLN A 6 -63.70 31.70 30.76
C GLN A 6 -62.92 32.95 31.27
N VAL A 7 -63.24 33.64 32.37
CA VAL A 7 -63.25 33.30 33.81
C VAL A 7 -61.84 33.08 34.40
N ARG A 8 -61.47 33.90 35.40
CA ARG A 8 -60.19 33.87 36.14
C ARG A 8 -60.43 33.65 37.64
N TRP A 9 -59.52 32.91 38.28
CA TRP A 9 -59.13 32.93 39.70
C TRP A 9 -57.59 32.67 39.74
N THR A 10 -56.69 33.17 40.61
CA THR A 10 -56.66 33.82 41.96
C THR A 10 -56.91 32.87 43.14
N SER A 11 -56.02 32.69 44.13
CA SER A 11 -54.85 33.52 44.52
C SER A 11 -53.87 32.79 45.47
N ILE A 12 -52.61 33.28 45.54
CA ILE A 12 -51.72 33.37 46.73
C ILE A 12 -51.24 32.02 47.36
N VAL A 13 -50.01 31.54 47.09
CA VAL A 13 -48.67 31.89 47.67
C VAL A 13 -48.27 31.10 48.93
N PHE A 14 -47.20 30.27 48.81
CA PHE A 14 -46.01 30.13 49.68
C PHE A 14 -45.17 28.97 49.10
N ALA A 15 -44.20 29.18 48.21
CA ALA A 15 -42.87 29.79 48.41
C ALA A 15 -41.85 28.87 49.11
N LEU A 16 -40.91 28.34 48.33
CA LEU A 16 -39.53 28.09 48.74
C LEU A 16 -38.60 28.30 47.53
N LEU A 17 -37.43 28.87 47.80
CA LEU A 17 -36.31 29.08 46.85
C LEU A 17 -35.58 27.72 46.64
N VAL A 18 -34.77 27.49 45.60
CA VAL A 18 -33.56 28.25 45.20
C VAL A 18 -33.35 28.25 43.66
N SER A 19 -32.64 29.27 43.19
CA SER A 19 -32.07 29.50 41.84
C SER A 19 -31.34 28.29 41.22
N SER A 20 -31.17 28.17 39.89
CA SER A 20 -31.60 28.93 38.69
C SER A 20 -31.29 28.05 37.44
N GLY A 21 -31.80 28.23 36.21
CA GLY A 21 -32.13 29.45 35.44
C GLY A 21 -30.83 30.04 34.85
N PHE A 22 -30.62 30.25 33.54
CA PHE A 22 -31.45 30.11 32.32
C PHE A 22 -30.74 29.14 31.33
N SER A 23 -31.33 28.49 30.32
CA SER A 23 -32.58 28.68 29.54
C SER A 23 -32.53 29.72 28.41
N ALA A 24 -32.09 29.32 27.21
CA ALA A 24 -32.49 29.95 25.95
C ALA A 24 -32.36 28.95 24.78
N SER A 25 -33.49 28.38 24.35
CA SER A 25 -33.59 27.47 23.21
C SER A 25 -34.55 28.03 22.16
N CYS A 26 -34.13 28.06 20.90
CA CYS A 26 -34.91 28.03 19.64
C CYS A 26 -33.91 27.64 18.53
N SER A 27 -34.20 26.75 17.57
CA SER A 27 -35.25 26.82 16.52
C SER A 27 -34.96 27.99 15.55
N SER A 28 -34.90 27.82 14.22
CA SER A 28 -35.41 26.72 13.38
C SER A 28 -34.81 26.67 11.96
N THR A 29 -35.26 25.68 11.17
CA THR A 29 -35.47 25.67 9.70
C THR A 29 -34.28 25.83 8.73
N ASP A 30 -33.92 24.69 8.12
CA ASP A 30 -34.07 24.36 6.69
C ASP A 30 -33.24 25.00 5.55
N ASP A 31 -32.89 24.10 4.63
CA ASP A 31 -32.87 24.19 3.15
C ASP A 31 -31.59 24.44 2.31
N ALA A 32 -31.48 23.55 1.30
CA ALA A 32 -30.88 23.68 -0.04
C ALA A 32 -29.42 24.16 -0.22
N GLY A 33 -28.55 23.23 -0.61
CA GLY A 33 -27.21 23.52 -1.14
C GLY A 33 -27.17 23.78 -2.67
N THR A 34 -25.97 23.83 -3.24
CA THR A 34 -25.70 23.66 -4.68
C THR A 34 -24.23 23.29 -4.88
N GLY A 35 -23.92 22.57 -5.96
CA GLY A 35 -22.56 22.09 -6.25
C GLY A 35 -21.99 22.60 -7.57
N GLY A 36 -20.70 22.34 -7.76
CA GLY A 36 -19.92 22.60 -8.97
C GLY A 36 -18.42 22.59 -8.61
N GLY A 37 -17.51 22.02 -9.40
CA GLY A 37 -17.68 21.45 -10.74
C GLY A 37 -16.62 22.04 -11.67
N GLY A 38 -15.42 21.47 -11.67
CA GLY A 38 -14.29 21.93 -12.49
C GLY A 38 -13.40 20.75 -12.89
N THR A 39 -12.89 20.78 -14.13
CA THR A 39 -12.29 19.62 -14.83
C THR A 39 -10.98 20.00 -15.52
N GLY A 40 -10.04 19.05 -15.59
CA GLY A 40 -8.79 19.16 -16.36
C GLY A 40 -7.66 19.86 -15.60
N ASP A 41 -6.38 19.56 -15.85
CA ASP A 41 -5.78 18.77 -16.94
C ASP A 41 -4.70 17.80 -16.45
N GLY A 42 -4.34 16.82 -17.30
CA GLY A 42 -3.24 15.88 -17.05
C GLY A 42 -1.87 16.44 -17.44
N GLY A 43 -0.83 16.11 -16.67
CA GLY A 43 0.54 16.58 -16.89
C GLY A 43 1.60 15.52 -16.56
N LEU A 44 1.85 14.62 -17.52
CA LEU A 44 3.02 13.73 -17.51
C LEU A 44 4.30 14.55 -17.80
N LEU A 45 5.35 14.39 -16.99
CA LEU A 45 6.75 14.48 -17.45
C LEU A 45 7.75 14.05 -16.36
N ASP A 46 8.84 13.39 -16.77
CA ASP A 46 9.98 13.05 -15.94
C ASP A 46 10.84 14.28 -15.59
N GLY A 47 11.57 14.23 -14.46
CA GLY A 47 12.35 15.37 -13.97
C GLY A 47 13.42 15.03 -12.93
N ASN A 48 14.45 14.26 -13.31
CA ASN A 48 15.65 14.09 -12.48
C ASN A 48 16.29 15.46 -12.16
N SER A 49 16.77 15.65 -10.93
CA SER A 49 17.66 16.77 -10.61
C SER A 49 18.67 16.38 -9.54
N ASP A 50 19.93 16.24 -9.97
CA ASP A 50 21.08 15.94 -9.12
C ASP A 50 21.43 17.14 -8.22
N ALA A 51 21.88 16.86 -6.98
CA ALA A 51 22.45 17.86 -6.08
C ALA A 51 23.73 17.32 -5.44
N ASP A 52 24.86 17.93 -5.83
CA ASP A 52 26.20 17.35 -5.66
C ASP A 52 26.91 17.76 -4.36
N ASN A 53 27.69 16.82 -3.81
CA ASN A 53 28.92 16.99 -3.02
C ASN A 53 29.01 18.00 -1.83
N ASN A 54 29.19 17.46 -0.61
CA ASN A 54 30.40 17.68 0.22
C ASN A 54 30.46 16.64 1.38
N GLY A 55 31.56 16.00 1.78
CA GLY A 55 32.92 15.93 1.22
C GLY A 55 34.00 15.83 2.32
N SER A 56 34.99 14.94 2.14
CA SER A 56 36.04 14.51 3.11
C SER A 56 35.57 13.44 4.13
N GLY A 57 36.36 12.42 4.52
CA GLY A 57 37.73 12.02 4.16
C GLY A 57 38.46 11.35 5.36
N SER A 58 39.38 10.39 5.24
CA SER A 58 40.02 9.78 4.05
C SER A 58 40.74 8.46 4.38
N GLY A 59 40.74 7.51 3.42
CA GLY A 59 41.88 6.58 3.16
C GLY A 59 41.98 5.28 3.99
N ALA A 60 42.58 4.19 3.47
CA ALA A 60 43.05 3.98 2.09
C ALA A 60 43.20 2.48 1.71
N SER A 61 42.80 2.17 0.47
CA SER A 61 43.45 1.31 -0.54
C SER A 61 44.13 -0.03 -0.16
N GLY A 62 43.73 -1.11 -0.86
CA GLY A 62 44.45 -2.39 -0.86
C GLY A 62 43.83 -3.47 -1.75
N SER A 63 43.98 -3.37 -3.07
CA SER A 63 43.47 -4.37 -4.04
C SER A 63 44.48 -5.49 -4.32
N GLY A 64 44.00 -6.70 -4.62
CA GLY A 64 44.82 -7.83 -5.10
C GLY A 64 44.21 -9.18 -4.72
N GLY A 65 44.25 -10.18 -5.61
CA GLY A 65 43.56 -11.45 -5.40
C GLY A 65 44.30 -12.69 -5.91
N SER A 66 43.69 -13.85 -5.65
CA SER A 66 43.91 -15.16 -6.30
C SER A 66 45.36 -15.67 -6.45
N ASN A 67 45.79 -16.58 -5.56
CA ASN A 67 45.74 -18.03 -5.84
C ASN A 67 46.42 -18.88 -4.74
N GLY A 68 45.95 -20.12 -4.52
CA GLY A 68 46.55 -21.06 -3.58
C GLY A 68 45.66 -22.27 -3.28
N ALA A 69 46.02 -23.46 -3.76
CA ALA A 69 45.16 -24.64 -3.71
C ALA A 69 45.14 -25.32 -2.32
N GLY A 70 44.01 -25.23 -1.61
CA GLY A 70 43.73 -26.00 -0.40
C GLY A 70 43.18 -27.40 -0.72
N GLY A 71 44.06 -28.40 -0.84
CA GLY A 71 43.69 -29.80 -1.10
C GLY A 71 42.99 -30.48 0.08
N GLY A 72 41.69 -30.27 0.23
CA GLY A 72 40.88 -30.91 1.28
C GLY A 72 40.67 -32.41 1.02
N PHE A 73 41.43 -33.27 1.71
CA PHE A 73 41.26 -34.72 1.63
C PHE A 73 39.99 -35.18 2.37
N ALA A 74 38.92 -35.42 1.62
CA ALA A 74 37.63 -35.84 2.15
C ALA A 74 37.63 -37.31 2.62
N PHE A 75 37.21 -37.56 3.87
CA PHE A 75 36.78 -38.90 4.28
C PHE A 75 35.39 -39.20 3.73
N GLY A 76 35.32 -40.05 2.70
CA GLY A 76 34.08 -40.44 2.04
C GLY A 76 33.17 -41.31 2.92
N GLY A 77 32.26 -40.69 3.66
CA GLY A 77 31.24 -41.37 4.49
C GLY A 77 30.11 -41.98 3.67
N ASN A 78 30.31 -43.15 3.06
CA ASN A 78 29.21 -43.93 2.45
C ASN A 78 28.46 -44.73 3.53
N GLY A 79 27.34 -44.19 4.02
CA GLY A 79 26.53 -44.80 5.07
C GLY A 79 25.24 -45.43 4.54
N THR A 80 25.20 -46.76 4.41
CA THR A 80 23.94 -47.52 4.24
C THR A 80 23.86 -48.76 5.14
N GLY A 81 23.13 -48.63 6.25
CA GLY A 81 22.29 -49.69 6.82
C GLY A 81 22.95 -50.83 7.62
N ALA A 82 22.94 -50.71 8.95
CA ALA A 82 22.64 -51.82 9.85
C ALA A 82 21.97 -51.30 11.13
N THR A 83 20.87 -51.93 11.57
CA THR A 83 20.12 -51.53 12.77
C THR A 83 20.66 -52.20 14.04
N GLY A 84 20.72 -51.46 15.15
CA GLY A 84 21.10 -52.02 16.46
C GLY A 84 20.75 -51.09 17.63
N THR A 85 19.80 -51.52 18.46
CA THR A 85 19.44 -50.83 19.72
C THR A 85 20.41 -51.16 20.86
N PRO A 86 20.56 -50.30 21.89
CA PRO A 86 21.47 -50.55 23.01
C PRO A 86 21.03 -51.76 23.85
N GLY A 87 21.75 -52.87 23.71
CA GLY A 87 21.51 -54.12 24.45
C GLY A 87 22.46 -54.29 25.64
N ASN A 88 21.91 -54.54 26.83
CA ASN A 88 22.69 -54.98 27.99
C ASN A 88 23.08 -56.46 27.84
N GLY A 89 24.37 -56.79 27.89
CA GLY A 89 24.86 -58.18 27.84
C GLY A 89 26.38 -58.30 28.09
N PRO A 90 26.90 -59.35 28.78
CA PRO A 90 28.27 -59.34 29.30
C PRO A 90 29.26 -60.34 28.65
N LEU A 91 30.51 -60.31 29.14
CA LEU A 91 31.68 -61.15 28.82
C LEU A 91 32.41 -60.78 27.51
N GLY A 92 33.74 -60.61 27.45
CA GLY A 92 34.73 -60.53 28.53
C GLY A 92 36.11 -61.07 28.13
N GLY A 93 37.21 -60.40 28.52
CA GLY A 93 38.54 -61.03 28.60
C GLY A 93 39.59 -60.67 27.54
N ASN A 94 39.95 -59.39 27.40
CA ASN A 94 41.35 -58.98 27.55
C ASN A 94 41.43 -57.45 27.70
N GLY A 95 42.06 -56.98 28.77
CA GLY A 95 42.32 -55.56 28.96
C GLY A 95 43.53 -55.14 28.13
N CYS A 96 43.29 -54.39 27.06
CA CYS A 96 44.27 -53.39 26.63
C CYS A 96 44.60 -52.50 27.86
N VAL A 97 45.88 -52.30 28.12
CA VAL A 97 46.36 -51.14 28.87
C VAL A 97 47.06 -50.27 27.83
N PRO A 98 46.48 -49.13 27.42
CA PRO A 98 47.08 -48.29 26.40
C PRO A 98 48.39 -47.69 26.94
N THR A 99 49.46 -47.74 26.15
CA THR A 99 50.75 -47.17 26.55
C THR A 99 50.65 -45.64 26.62
N THR A 100 51.29 -45.00 27.61
CA THR A 100 51.31 -43.53 27.71
C THR A 100 52.54 -42.91 27.03
N CYS A 101 52.50 -41.60 26.80
CA CYS A 101 53.63 -40.84 26.27
C CYS A 101 54.88 -40.95 27.14
N GLU A 102 54.71 -41.02 28.47
CA GLU A 102 55.80 -41.12 29.43
C GLU A 102 56.45 -42.52 29.41
N ASP A 103 55.68 -43.57 29.16
CA ASP A 103 56.18 -44.95 29.01
C ASP A 103 57.08 -45.12 27.77
N GLU A 104 56.71 -44.51 26.63
CA GLU A 104 57.51 -44.51 25.39
C GLU A 104 58.55 -43.37 25.33
N SER A 105 58.67 -42.54 26.37
CA SER A 105 59.56 -41.36 26.43
C SER A 105 59.32 -40.30 25.33
N VAL A 106 58.08 -40.17 24.86
CA VAL A 106 57.67 -39.29 23.74
C VAL A 106 57.18 -37.95 24.26
N HIS A 107 57.75 -36.86 23.74
CA HIS A 107 57.53 -35.50 24.25
C HIS A 107 56.72 -34.59 23.30
N CYS A 108 56.41 -35.06 22.09
CA CYS A 108 55.63 -34.34 21.10
C CYS A 108 54.94 -35.29 20.11
N GLY A 109 53.88 -34.79 19.44
CA GLY A 109 53.29 -35.43 18.26
C GLY A 109 52.43 -36.66 18.56
N ALA A 110 52.03 -37.37 17.49
CA ALA A 110 51.12 -38.51 17.58
C ALA A 110 51.86 -39.87 17.65
N ILE A 111 51.37 -40.78 18.49
CA ILE A 111 51.79 -42.19 18.56
C ILE A 111 50.58 -43.12 18.62
N SER A 112 50.80 -44.41 18.32
CA SER A 112 49.80 -45.44 18.61
C SER A 112 49.78 -45.73 20.12
N ASP A 113 48.59 -45.94 20.67
CA ASP A 113 48.42 -46.48 22.03
C ASP A 113 48.73 -47.99 22.15
N ASN A 114 49.16 -48.60 21.03
CA ASN A 114 49.40 -50.03 20.82
C ASN A 114 48.17 -50.96 20.99
N CYS A 115 46.98 -50.37 21.03
CA CYS A 115 45.68 -51.05 21.10
C CYS A 115 44.73 -50.69 19.94
N GLY A 116 45.07 -49.68 19.13
CA GLY A 116 44.31 -49.24 17.96
C GLY A 116 43.80 -47.80 18.04
N GLY A 117 44.02 -47.11 19.16
CA GLY A 117 43.87 -45.68 19.29
C GLY A 117 45.14 -44.90 18.91
N THR A 118 45.00 -43.58 18.84
CA THR A 118 46.11 -42.64 18.65
C THR A 118 46.19 -41.74 19.88
N LEU A 119 47.37 -41.67 20.48
CA LEU A 119 47.67 -40.83 21.64
C LEU A 119 48.45 -39.60 21.17
N LEU A 120 48.01 -38.41 21.62
CA LEU A 120 48.62 -37.13 21.26
C LEU A 120 49.51 -36.65 22.41
N CYS A 121 50.82 -36.67 22.20
CA CYS A 121 51.85 -36.47 23.23
C CYS A 121 52.35 -35.02 23.30
N GLY A 122 51.43 -34.06 23.26
CA GLY A 122 51.75 -32.64 23.34
C GLY A 122 52.37 -32.05 22.07
N THR A 123 52.76 -30.79 22.16
CA THR A 123 53.34 -29.98 21.08
C THR A 123 54.61 -29.30 21.57
N CYS A 124 55.56 -29.09 20.65
CA CYS A 124 56.75 -28.29 20.94
C CYS A 124 56.41 -26.80 21.11
N GLY A 125 57.33 -26.03 21.72
CA GLY A 125 57.22 -24.58 21.85
C GLY A 125 57.56 -23.83 20.57
N ASP A 126 57.32 -22.52 20.54
CA ASP A 126 57.55 -21.67 19.37
C ASP A 126 58.98 -21.83 18.79
N GLY A 127 59.07 -22.15 17.50
CA GLY A 127 60.35 -22.39 16.80
C GLY A 127 61.01 -23.76 17.05
N GLN A 128 60.34 -24.67 17.77
CA GLN A 128 60.76 -26.06 17.97
C GLN A 128 59.80 -27.06 17.32
N LEU A 129 60.33 -28.20 16.88
CA LEU A 129 59.70 -29.13 15.94
C LEU A 129 59.78 -30.57 16.43
N CYS A 130 58.77 -31.38 16.14
CA CYS A 130 58.77 -32.78 16.58
C CYS A 130 59.58 -33.66 15.63
N GLY A 131 60.81 -34.03 16.04
CA GLY A 131 61.72 -34.82 15.21
C GLY A 131 61.22 -36.25 14.98
N GLU A 132 60.99 -36.64 13.72
CA GLU A 132 60.27 -37.86 13.33
C GLU A 132 60.75 -39.17 13.98
N THR A 133 62.06 -39.30 14.22
CA THR A 133 62.68 -40.55 14.70
C THR A 133 62.68 -40.69 16.23
N LEU A 134 62.79 -39.58 16.97
CA LEU A 134 62.94 -39.59 18.44
C LEU A 134 61.76 -38.93 19.18
N ARG A 135 60.93 -38.14 18.49
CA ARG A 135 59.85 -37.32 19.07
C ARG A 135 60.31 -36.47 20.26
N GLU A 136 61.46 -35.85 20.06
CA GLU A 136 62.04 -34.77 20.86
C GLU A 136 61.91 -33.43 20.09
N CYS A 137 61.88 -32.32 20.82
CA CYS A 137 61.70 -30.98 20.26
C CYS A 137 63.03 -30.34 19.81
N VAL A 138 63.35 -30.45 18.53
CA VAL A 138 64.55 -29.85 17.90
C VAL A 138 64.28 -28.43 17.39
N SER A 139 65.29 -27.57 17.20
CA SER A 139 65.06 -26.23 16.65
C SER A 139 64.85 -26.23 15.13
N GLN A 140 64.19 -25.19 14.61
CA GLN A 140 64.01 -24.95 13.18
C GLN A 140 65.32 -25.04 12.38
N THR A 141 66.40 -24.40 12.85
CA THR A 141 67.70 -24.41 12.17
C THR A 141 68.29 -25.82 12.11
N GLU A 142 68.31 -26.54 13.24
CA GLU A 142 68.83 -27.90 13.32
C GLU A 142 68.04 -28.88 12.43
N ALA A 143 66.73 -28.67 12.26
CA ALA A 143 65.90 -29.49 11.38
C ALA A 143 66.21 -29.25 9.89
N CYS A 144 66.34 -27.98 9.46
CA CYS A 144 66.72 -27.64 8.08
C CYS A 144 68.14 -28.15 7.75
N ASP A 145 69.09 -27.95 8.65
CA ASP A 145 70.47 -28.46 8.52
C ASP A 145 70.50 -29.99 8.47
N SER A 146 69.71 -30.69 9.29
CA SER A 146 69.63 -32.16 9.33
C SER A 146 68.92 -32.76 8.11
N ALA A 147 67.95 -32.04 7.55
CA ALA A 147 67.32 -32.40 6.28
C ALA A 147 68.22 -32.09 5.07
N GLY A 148 69.29 -31.30 5.25
CA GLY A 148 70.21 -30.91 4.19
C GLY A 148 69.63 -29.91 3.20
N VAL A 149 68.72 -29.05 3.64
CA VAL A 149 68.02 -28.06 2.79
C VAL A 149 68.39 -26.63 3.22
N ALA A 150 68.71 -25.79 2.24
CA ALA A 150 69.07 -24.38 2.41
C ALA A 150 67.93 -23.42 2.07
N CYS A 151 66.79 -23.93 1.58
CA CYS A 151 65.64 -23.15 1.19
C CYS A 151 64.34 -24.00 1.16
N GLY A 152 63.19 -23.33 0.99
CA GLY A 152 61.90 -24.00 0.75
C GLY A 152 61.19 -24.40 2.03
N ILE A 153 60.39 -25.47 1.99
CA ILE A 153 59.66 -25.99 3.16
C ILE A 153 59.96 -27.45 3.45
N ILE A 154 60.12 -27.78 4.73
CA ILE A 154 60.02 -29.15 5.26
C ILE A 154 58.72 -29.27 6.08
N ARG A 155 58.32 -30.50 6.42
CA ARG A 155 57.21 -30.75 7.36
C ARG A 155 57.69 -31.58 8.54
N ASP A 156 57.10 -31.38 9.71
CA ASP A 156 57.37 -32.22 10.88
C ASP A 156 56.46 -33.47 10.93
N ALA A 157 56.65 -34.30 11.96
CA ALA A 157 55.84 -35.49 12.20
C ALA A 157 54.34 -35.21 12.48
N CYS A 158 53.95 -33.95 12.72
CA CYS A 158 52.58 -33.50 12.87
C CYS A 158 51.98 -32.97 11.55
N GLY A 159 52.83 -32.77 10.53
CA GLY A 159 52.48 -32.23 9.22
C GLY A 159 52.65 -30.71 9.08
N GLU A 160 53.11 -30.02 10.13
CA GLU A 160 53.24 -28.55 10.15
C GLU A 160 54.38 -28.08 9.24
N ALA A 161 54.22 -26.95 8.54
CA ALA A 161 55.12 -26.53 7.48
C ALA A 161 56.17 -25.51 7.96
N ILE A 162 57.45 -25.89 7.85
CA ILE A 162 58.59 -25.10 8.33
C ILE A 162 59.34 -24.49 7.15
N TYR A 163 59.52 -23.18 7.18
CA TYR A 163 60.30 -22.48 6.15
C TYR A 163 61.81 -22.56 6.45
N CYS A 164 62.57 -23.13 5.52
CA CYS A 164 64.03 -23.29 5.61
C CYS A 164 64.83 -22.21 4.85
N GLY A 165 64.19 -21.12 4.44
CA GLY A 165 64.86 -19.94 3.89
C GLY A 165 64.51 -19.61 2.43
N THR A 166 64.82 -18.36 2.06
CA THR A 166 64.82 -17.85 0.68
C THR A 166 66.19 -18.03 0.04
N CYS A 167 66.22 -18.23 -1.27
CA CYS A 167 67.46 -18.10 -2.05
C CYS A 167 67.86 -16.63 -2.25
N ASP A 168 69.13 -16.39 -2.61
CA ASP A 168 69.63 -15.07 -3.00
C ASP A 168 69.10 -14.64 -4.38
N ALA A 169 69.12 -13.34 -4.67
CA ALA A 169 68.49 -12.76 -5.85
C ALA A 169 69.07 -13.31 -7.18
N GLY A 170 68.23 -13.98 -7.96
CA GLY A 170 68.59 -14.67 -9.21
C GLY A 170 68.67 -16.20 -9.09
N GLU A 171 68.53 -16.75 -7.89
CA GLU A 171 68.46 -18.18 -7.63
C GLU A 171 67.06 -18.61 -7.17
N VAL A 172 66.68 -19.84 -7.55
CA VAL A 172 65.42 -20.47 -7.18
C VAL A 172 65.69 -21.70 -6.33
N CYS A 173 64.78 -22.00 -5.41
CA CYS A 173 64.81 -23.23 -4.63
C CYS A 173 64.24 -24.40 -5.45
N ASP A 174 65.04 -25.42 -5.75
CA ASP A 174 64.53 -26.68 -6.29
C ASP A 174 63.74 -27.44 -5.21
N GLY A 175 62.42 -27.49 -5.36
CA GLY A 175 61.52 -28.16 -4.42
C GLY A 175 61.73 -29.67 -4.23
N ASN A 176 62.60 -30.31 -5.03
CA ASN A 176 62.98 -31.72 -4.86
C ASN A 176 64.25 -31.91 -4.02
N THR A 177 65.11 -30.89 -3.93
CA THR A 177 66.41 -30.97 -3.23
C THR A 177 66.57 -29.95 -2.11
N GLY A 178 65.70 -28.93 -2.03
CA GLY A 178 65.78 -27.84 -1.07
C GLY A 178 67.06 -27.02 -1.20
N GLN A 179 67.60 -26.91 -2.41
CA GLN A 179 68.84 -26.20 -2.73
C GLN A 179 68.60 -25.06 -3.72
N CYS A 180 69.37 -23.99 -3.57
CA CYS A 180 69.33 -22.82 -4.45
C CYS A 180 70.17 -23.03 -5.70
N GLY A 181 69.70 -22.49 -6.84
CA GLY A 181 70.48 -22.43 -8.06
C GLY A 181 69.95 -21.43 -9.09
N SER A 182 70.84 -20.95 -9.95
CA SER A 182 70.54 -19.98 -11.01
C SER A 182 69.37 -20.41 -11.90
N CYS A 183 68.36 -19.55 -12.01
CA CYS A 183 67.20 -19.78 -12.89
C CYS A 183 67.38 -19.11 -14.26
N VAL A 184 66.59 -19.57 -15.25
CA VAL A 184 66.50 -18.99 -16.60
C VAL A 184 65.01 -18.83 -16.94
N PRO A 185 64.49 -17.59 -17.06
CA PRO A 185 63.07 -17.33 -17.31
C PRO A 185 62.50 -18.05 -18.53
N ALA A 186 61.32 -18.66 -18.35
CA ALA A 186 60.54 -19.22 -19.44
C ALA A 186 59.96 -18.11 -20.34
N ALA A 187 60.29 -18.17 -21.63
CA ALA A 187 59.74 -17.24 -22.64
C ALA A 187 58.41 -17.77 -23.21
N CYS A 188 57.53 -16.84 -23.60
CA CYS A 188 56.26 -17.14 -24.26
C CYS A 188 56.43 -18.05 -25.48
N ALA A 189 55.62 -19.11 -25.56
CA ALA A 189 55.46 -19.86 -26.79
C ALA A 189 54.59 -19.08 -27.80
N SER A 190 54.78 -19.33 -29.10
CA SER A 190 53.96 -18.71 -30.14
C SER A 190 52.52 -19.25 -30.07
N GLY A 191 51.55 -18.38 -29.79
CA GLY A 191 50.15 -18.75 -29.53
C GLY A 191 49.80 -18.86 -28.04
N SER A 192 50.74 -18.55 -27.13
CA SER A 192 50.44 -18.40 -25.70
C SER A 192 49.96 -16.99 -25.34
N CYS A 193 49.16 -16.93 -24.29
CA CYS A 193 48.46 -15.73 -23.83
C CYS A 193 48.36 -15.70 -22.29
N GLY A 194 48.03 -14.53 -21.75
CA GLY A 194 47.88 -14.30 -20.31
C GLY A 194 49.21 -14.23 -19.56
N THR A 195 49.11 -14.20 -18.23
CA THR A 195 50.27 -14.12 -17.33
C THR A 195 50.57 -15.49 -16.71
N PHE A 196 51.82 -15.95 -16.84
CA PHE A 196 52.30 -17.15 -16.14
C PHE A 196 53.59 -16.85 -15.38
N SER A 197 53.88 -17.62 -14.31
CA SER A 197 55.18 -17.49 -13.64
C SER A 197 56.28 -18.03 -14.53
N ASP A 198 57.37 -17.27 -14.66
CA ASP A 198 58.49 -17.59 -15.54
C ASP A 198 59.36 -18.77 -15.05
N GLY A 199 59.00 -19.37 -13.91
CA GLY A 199 59.75 -20.40 -13.20
C GLY A 199 60.83 -19.85 -12.28
N CYS A 200 61.08 -18.53 -12.31
CA CYS A 200 62.12 -17.85 -11.54
C CYS A 200 61.60 -16.98 -10.38
N GLY A 201 60.27 -16.90 -10.22
CA GLY A 201 59.61 -16.16 -9.15
C GLY A 201 58.94 -14.87 -9.61
N ASP A 202 59.19 -14.45 -10.85
CA ASP A 202 58.50 -13.36 -11.52
C ASP A 202 57.34 -13.92 -12.38
N THR A 203 56.59 -13.02 -13.02
CA THR A 203 55.50 -13.35 -13.97
C THR A 203 55.74 -12.73 -15.34
N THR A 204 55.76 -13.57 -16.37
CA THR A 204 55.79 -13.13 -17.77
C THR A 204 54.36 -12.95 -18.27
N ASP A 205 54.07 -11.77 -18.83
CA ASP A 205 52.85 -11.51 -19.58
C ASP A 205 53.09 -11.80 -21.07
N CYS A 206 52.29 -12.70 -21.64
CA CYS A 206 52.33 -13.06 -23.06
C CYS A 206 51.27 -12.34 -23.89
N GLY A 207 50.45 -11.47 -23.29
CA GLY A 207 49.45 -10.66 -23.97
C GLY A 207 48.13 -11.39 -24.22
N GLY A 208 47.26 -10.74 -24.99
CA GLY A 208 45.98 -11.29 -25.44
C GLY A 208 46.07 -12.05 -26.77
N CYS A 209 44.97 -12.69 -27.14
CA CYS A 209 44.81 -13.35 -28.43
C CYS A 209 44.50 -12.35 -29.56
N GLU A 210 44.71 -12.79 -30.80
CA GLU A 210 44.24 -12.10 -32.01
C GLU A 210 42.96 -12.78 -32.53
N ASP A 211 42.12 -12.05 -33.27
CA ASP A 211 40.76 -12.45 -33.68
C ASP A 211 39.81 -12.76 -32.48
N ASP A 212 38.67 -13.44 -32.71
CA ASP A 212 37.67 -13.80 -31.70
C ASP A 212 38.09 -15.02 -30.81
N ASP A 213 39.39 -15.36 -30.80
CA ASP A 213 39.95 -16.45 -29.99
C ASP A 213 40.11 -16.02 -28.53
N VAL A 214 39.79 -16.92 -27.60
CA VAL A 214 39.85 -16.64 -26.15
C VAL A 214 41.09 -17.28 -25.54
N CYS A 215 41.65 -16.62 -24.54
CA CYS A 215 42.75 -17.19 -23.76
C CYS A 215 42.24 -18.19 -22.72
N ASP A 216 42.47 -19.48 -22.93
CA ASP A 216 42.23 -20.49 -21.89
C ASP A 216 43.24 -20.32 -20.75
N LEU A 217 42.76 -19.82 -19.61
CA LEU A 217 43.58 -19.57 -18.42
C LEU A 217 44.17 -20.85 -17.79
N MET A 218 43.73 -22.05 -18.16
CA MET A 218 44.28 -23.32 -17.68
C MET A 218 45.34 -23.92 -18.61
N SER A 219 45.31 -23.63 -19.92
CA SER A 219 46.32 -24.10 -20.89
C SER A 219 47.21 -23.00 -21.47
N SER A 220 46.96 -21.73 -21.10
CA SER A 220 47.67 -20.52 -21.52
C SER A 220 47.86 -20.43 -23.03
N GLN A 221 46.83 -20.78 -23.79
CA GLN A 221 46.79 -20.83 -25.25
C GLN A 221 45.52 -20.18 -25.79
N CYS A 222 45.63 -19.57 -26.96
CA CYS A 222 44.51 -19.02 -27.71
C CYS A 222 43.73 -20.12 -28.46
N GLY A 223 42.41 -20.02 -28.46
CA GLY A 223 41.56 -20.84 -29.32
C GLY A 223 40.11 -20.39 -29.36
N GLY A 224 39.42 -20.75 -30.44
CA GLY A 224 38.04 -20.34 -30.69
C GLY A 224 37.08 -20.85 -29.62
N CYS A 225 36.43 -19.91 -28.93
CA CYS A 225 35.48 -20.21 -27.88
C CYS A 225 34.06 -20.41 -28.44
N VAL A 226 33.26 -21.24 -27.75
CA VAL A 226 31.83 -21.43 -28.06
C VAL A 226 31.04 -20.92 -26.86
N PRO A 227 30.41 -19.74 -26.95
CA PRO A 227 29.71 -19.14 -25.82
C PRO A 227 28.54 -20.02 -25.38
N THR A 228 28.38 -20.16 -24.06
CA THR A 228 27.18 -20.77 -23.48
C THR A 228 25.98 -19.82 -23.57
N ASN A 229 24.80 -20.28 -23.19
CA ASN A 229 23.62 -19.41 -23.08
C ASN A 229 22.69 -19.87 -21.94
N CYS A 230 21.73 -19.02 -21.61
CA CYS A 230 20.80 -19.24 -20.49
C CYS A 230 19.97 -20.53 -20.63
N GLU A 231 19.55 -20.88 -21.86
CA GLU A 231 18.78 -22.08 -22.17
C GLU A 231 19.60 -23.37 -21.95
N LEU A 232 20.89 -23.34 -22.31
CA LEU A 232 21.83 -24.46 -22.08
C LEU A 232 22.23 -24.65 -20.62
N GLN A 233 22.14 -23.60 -19.79
CA GLN A 233 22.44 -23.66 -18.36
C GLN A 233 21.20 -23.81 -17.46
N GLY A 234 19.99 -23.59 -18.00
CA GLY A 234 18.74 -23.62 -17.24
C GLY A 234 18.59 -22.42 -16.29
N PHE A 235 18.94 -21.22 -16.77
CA PHE A 235 18.84 -19.97 -16.03
C PHE A 235 17.76 -19.05 -16.60
N GLU A 236 17.01 -18.42 -15.70
CA GLU A 236 15.77 -17.68 -15.99
C GLU A 236 15.87 -16.17 -15.69
N CYS A 237 16.95 -15.76 -15.02
CA CYS A 237 17.17 -14.39 -14.56
C CYS A 237 18.65 -14.14 -14.25
N GLY A 238 19.01 -12.87 -14.08
CA GLY A 238 20.36 -12.45 -13.67
C GLY A 238 21.38 -12.46 -14.82
N SER A 239 22.66 -12.32 -14.49
CA SER A 239 23.75 -12.26 -15.48
C SER A 239 24.80 -13.34 -15.24
N ILE A 240 25.23 -13.98 -16.33
CA ILE A 240 26.25 -15.03 -16.36
C ILE A 240 27.39 -14.64 -17.30
N SER A 241 28.59 -15.17 -17.08
CA SER A 241 29.58 -15.17 -18.17
C SER A 241 29.19 -16.19 -19.23
N ASP A 242 29.45 -15.87 -20.49
CA ASP A 242 29.31 -16.80 -21.61
C ASP A 242 30.39 -17.90 -21.63
N GLY A 243 31.45 -17.75 -20.83
CA GLY A 243 32.63 -18.62 -20.82
C GLY A 243 33.75 -18.20 -21.79
N CYS A 244 33.52 -17.15 -22.58
CA CYS A 244 34.45 -16.58 -23.54
C CYS A 244 34.98 -15.19 -23.13
N GLY A 245 34.25 -14.48 -22.27
CA GLY A 245 34.68 -13.21 -21.66
C GLY A 245 33.57 -12.17 -21.54
N ASP A 246 32.47 -12.35 -22.29
CA ASP A 246 31.30 -11.50 -22.24
C ASP A 246 30.32 -11.92 -21.12
N SER A 247 29.37 -11.02 -20.85
CA SER A 247 28.29 -11.23 -19.87
C SER A 247 26.94 -11.31 -20.56
N ILE A 248 26.28 -12.45 -20.45
CA ILE A 248 24.91 -12.68 -20.95
C ILE A 248 23.92 -12.39 -19.84
N ASN A 249 22.91 -11.58 -20.14
CA ASN A 249 21.76 -11.37 -19.28
C ASN A 249 20.66 -12.37 -19.62
N CYS A 250 20.20 -13.13 -18.61
CA CYS A 250 19.18 -14.16 -18.72
C CYS A 250 17.76 -13.68 -18.36
N GLY A 251 17.63 -12.45 -17.84
CA GLY A 251 16.36 -11.82 -17.50
C GLY A 251 16.55 -10.79 -16.38
N ASP A 252 16.14 -9.55 -16.63
CA ASP A 252 16.28 -8.43 -15.68
C ASP A 252 15.40 -8.58 -14.43
N SER A 253 14.29 -9.31 -14.52
CA SER A 253 13.31 -9.47 -13.45
C SER A 253 12.52 -10.77 -13.58
N CYS A 254 12.28 -11.45 -12.47
CA CYS A 254 11.36 -12.59 -12.40
C CYS A 254 9.87 -12.14 -12.45
N PRO A 255 8.93 -13.06 -12.74
CA PRO A 255 7.50 -12.81 -12.59
C PRO A 255 7.11 -12.38 -11.16
N SER A 256 5.99 -11.66 -11.03
CA SER A 256 5.49 -11.11 -9.77
C SER A 256 5.49 -12.14 -8.62
N GLY A 257 6.12 -11.79 -7.50
CA GLY A 257 6.25 -12.64 -6.30
C GLY A 257 7.49 -13.54 -6.26
N LEU A 258 8.30 -13.59 -7.33
CA LEU A 258 9.54 -14.37 -7.38
C LEU A 258 10.80 -13.47 -7.36
N SER A 259 11.87 -13.97 -6.78
CA SER A 259 13.19 -13.32 -6.69
C SER A 259 14.24 -14.11 -7.46
N CYS A 260 15.23 -13.42 -8.02
CA CYS A 260 16.33 -14.09 -8.70
C CYS A 260 17.35 -14.63 -7.69
N ILE A 261 17.39 -15.96 -7.51
CA ILE A 261 18.27 -16.62 -6.54
C ILE A 261 19.05 -17.70 -7.29
N GLY A 262 20.37 -17.55 -7.40
CA GLY A 262 21.21 -18.50 -8.14
C GLY A 262 20.86 -18.59 -9.64
N ASN A 263 20.42 -17.47 -10.24
CA ASN A 263 19.96 -17.35 -11.63
C ASN A 263 18.67 -18.14 -11.96
N GLN A 264 17.89 -18.51 -10.94
CA GLN A 264 16.57 -19.12 -11.05
C GLN A 264 15.51 -18.24 -10.38
N CYS A 265 14.28 -18.26 -10.89
CA CYS A 265 13.18 -17.48 -10.31
C CYS A 265 12.49 -18.27 -9.19
N LEU A 266 12.93 -18.01 -7.96
CA LEU A 266 12.49 -18.73 -6.76
C LEU A 266 11.80 -17.77 -5.77
N PRO A 267 10.87 -18.26 -4.91
CA PRO A 267 10.35 -17.44 -3.82
C PRO A 267 11.49 -16.93 -2.93
N PRO A 268 11.44 -15.68 -2.45
CA PRO A 268 12.42 -15.18 -1.48
C PRO A 268 12.42 -16.04 -0.20
N PRO A 269 13.57 -16.21 0.48
CA PRO A 269 13.64 -16.96 1.72
C PRO A 269 12.82 -16.25 2.81
N ILE A 270 11.76 -16.92 3.29
CA ILE A 270 10.87 -16.40 4.32
C ILE A 270 11.70 -16.03 5.57
N PRO A 271 11.53 -14.83 6.16
CA PRO A 271 12.24 -14.44 7.37
C PRO A 271 12.04 -15.43 8.52
N ILE A 272 13.04 -15.57 9.39
CA ILE A 272 12.97 -16.49 10.54
C ILE A 272 11.84 -16.09 11.50
N GLU A 273 11.55 -14.80 11.65
CA GLU A 273 10.48 -14.30 12.52
C GLU A 273 9.08 -14.64 11.98
N CYS A 274 8.88 -14.57 10.66
CA CYS A 274 7.70 -15.07 9.97
C CYS A 274 7.57 -16.60 10.12
N THR A 275 8.67 -17.32 9.91
CA THR A 275 8.73 -18.79 10.06
C THR A 275 8.34 -19.22 11.49
N ASN A 276 8.78 -18.50 12.52
CA ASN A 276 8.41 -18.75 13.91
C ASN A 276 6.92 -18.50 14.20
N GLN A 277 6.30 -17.56 13.46
CA GLN A 277 4.87 -17.24 13.55
C GLN A 277 4.01 -18.05 12.56
N SER A 278 4.62 -18.97 11.80
CA SER A 278 3.99 -19.77 10.72
C SER A 278 3.47 -18.95 9.52
N ALA A 279 3.82 -17.67 9.42
CA ALA A 279 3.40 -16.79 8.34
C ALA A 279 4.27 -16.99 7.08
N ASN A 280 3.63 -16.99 5.90
CA ASN A 280 4.28 -16.99 4.59
C ASN A 280 3.68 -15.96 3.60
N CYS A 281 2.82 -15.09 4.09
CA CYS A 281 2.39 -13.85 3.47
C CYS A 281 2.10 -12.82 4.56
N SER A 282 1.61 -11.62 4.19
CA SER A 282 1.30 -10.53 5.12
C SER A 282 2.55 -9.92 5.77
N GLN A 283 2.35 -9.01 6.72
CA GLN A 283 3.39 -8.44 7.58
C GLN A 283 3.14 -8.89 9.02
N VAL A 284 4.13 -9.53 9.65
CA VAL A 284 4.08 -9.82 11.09
C VAL A 284 4.89 -8.77 11.85
N GLN A 285 4.51 -8.48 13.09
CA GLN A 285 5.30 -7.60 13.94
C GLN A 285 6.51 -8.34 14.51
N SER A 286 7.68 -7.70 14.51
CA SER A 286 8.89 -8.25 15.13
C SER A 286 8.81 -8.20 16.65
N SER A 287 8.81 -9.36 17.30
CA SER A 287 8.92 -9.44 18.77
C SER A 287 10.27 -8.96 19.34
N CYS A 288 11.20 -8.51 18.49
CA CYS A 288 12.52 -8.03 18.86
C CYS A 288 12.69 -6.51 18.67
N THR A 289 11.97 -5.89 17.73
CA THR A 289 12.11 -4.46 17.37
C THR A 289 10.80 -3.68 17.28
N ASP A 290 9.65 -4.35 17.44
CA ASP A 290 8.30 -3.83 17.22
C ASP A 290 8.00 -3.32 15.78
N GLU A 291 8.94 -3.45 14.84
CA GLU A 291 8.76 -3.09 13.43
C GLU A 291 8.08 -4.22 12.61
N ASN A 292 7.44 -3.86 11.50
CA ASN A 292 6.78 -4.81 10.61
C ASN A 292 7.79 -5.55 9.72
N VAL A 293 7.70 -6.88 9.71
CA VAL A 293 8.50 -7.79 8.88
C VAL A 293 7.60 -8.41 7.81
N GLU A 294 7.89 -8.15 6.53
CA GLU A 294 7.14 -8.68 5.40
C GLU A 294 7.48 -10.15 5.14
N CYS A 295 6.46 -11.02 5.20
CA CYS A 295 6.63 -12.47 5.18
C CYS A 295 6.53 -13.12 3.80
N GLY A 296 6.27 -12.31 2.77
CA GLY A 296 6.18 -12.72 1.37
C GLY A 296 4.82 -12.43 0.75
N SER A 297 4.65 -12.93 -0.47
CA SER A 297 3.42 -12.83 -1.26
C SER A 297 3.03 -14.22 -1.79
N CYS A 298 1.74 -14.54 -1.78
CA CYS A 298 1.26 -15.84 -2.24
C CYS A 298 1.44 -16.06 -3.74
N LEU A 299 1.46 -17.33 -4.15
CA LEU A 299 1.62 -17.70 -5.56
C LEU A 299 0.33 -17.38 -6.35
N PRO A 300 0.40 -17.21 -7.69
CA PRO A 300 -0.77 -16.97 -8.52
C PRO A 300 -1.84 -18.06 -8.36
N GLY A 301 -3.03 -17.69 -7.87
CA GLY A 301 -4.13 -18.61 -7.54
C GLY A 301 -4.26 -18.92 -6.04
N GLU A 302 -3.41 -18.36 -5.19
CA GLU A 302 -3.52 -18.42 -3.74
C GLU A 302 -3.87 -17.04 -3.14
N ILE A 303 -4.63 -17.03 -2.04
CA ILE A 303 -4.90 -15.84 -1.23
C ILE A 303 -4.26 -15.96 0.14
N CYS A 304 -3.90 -14.82 0.73
CA CYS A 304 -3.43 -14.74 2.11
C CYS A 304 -4.62 -14.74 3.08
N VAL A 305 -4.68 -15.71 4.00
CA VAL A 305 -5.73 -15.83 5.01
C VAL A 305 -5.06 -16.27 6.31
N ASP A 306 -5.25 -15.52 7.39
CA ASP A 306 -4.60 -15.75 8.69
C ASP A 306 -3.04 -15.83 8.56
N ASP A 307 -2.47 -14.88 7.80
CA ASP A 307 -1.04 -14.77 7.43
C ASP A 307 -0.45 -15.99 6.68
N VAL A 308 -1.31 -16.92 6.23
CA VAL A 308 -0.95 -18.13 5.51
C VAL A 308 -1.55 -18.12 4.09
N CYS A 309 -0.73 -18.47 3.10
CA CYS A 309 -1.18 -18.66 1.73
C CYS A 309 -2.03 -19.93 1.59
N ARG A 310 -3.20 -19.79 0.97
CA ARG A 310 -4.16 -20.88 0.75
C ARG A 310 -4.65 -20.84 -0.68
N ALA A 311 -4.67 -22.00 -1.34
CA ALA A 311 -5.25 -22.18 -2.67
C ALA A 311 -6.70 -21.66 -2.69
N CYS A 312 -6.94 -20.68 -3.56
CA CYS A 312 -8.25 -20.08 -3.74
C CYS A 312 -9.01 -20.81 -4.86
N VAL A 313 -10.32 -20.96 -4.70
CA VAL A 313 -11.20 -21.51 -5.74
C VAL A 313 -12.06 -20.35 -6.25
N PRO A 314 -11.84 -19.86 -7.49
CA PRO A 314 -12.64 -18.79 -8.07
C PRO A 314 -14.14 -19.12 -8.05
N GLU A 315 -14.95 -18.23 -7.50
CA GLU A 315 -16.41 -18.37 -7.52
C GLU A 315 -16.95 -18.11 -8.93
N SER A 316 -17.97 -18.86 -9.33
CA SER A 316 -18.61 -18.68 -10.64
C SER A 316 -19.53 -17.44 -10.66
N CYS A 317 -19.82 -16.97 -11.87
CA CYS A 317 -20.76 -15.87 -12.09
C CYS A 317 -22.16 -16.16 -11.52
N GLU A 318 -22.61 -17.43 -11.54
CA GLU A 318 -23.90 -17.84 -10.98
C GLU A 318 -23.90 -17.78 -9.44
N GLU A 319 -22.82 -18.24 -8.80
CA GLU A 319 -22.64 -18.14 -7.33
C GLU A 319 -22.54 -16.68 -6.87
N ARG A 320 -21.94 -15.81 -7.70
CA ARG A 320 -21.79 -14.38 -7.45
C ARG A 320 -22.95 -13.49 -7.90
N GLY A 321 -23.99 -14.04 -8.50
CA GLY A 321 -25.16 -13.29 -9.00
C GLY A 321 -24.85 -12.32 -10.15
N LEU A 322 -23.82 -12.60 -10.94
CA LEU A 322 -23.37 -11.77 -12.07
C LEU A 322 -23.91 -12.37 -13.38
N GLU A 323 -24.88 -11.70 -14.01
CA GLU A 323 -25.49 -12.18 -15.27
C GLU A 323 -24.61 -11.87 -16.50
N CYS A 324 -23.73 -10.87 -16.39
CA CYS A 324 -22.93 -10.37 -17.51
C CYS A 324 -21.70 -9.56 -17.06
N GLY A 325 -20.89 -9.16 -18.03
CA GLY A 325 -19.75 -8.27 -17.86
C GLY A 325 -18.57 -8.99 -17.23
N SER A 326 -18.02 -8.39 -16.17
CA SER A 326 -16.92 -8.94 -15.39
C SER A 326 -17.03 -8.51 -13.93
N GLY A 327 -16.65 -9.36 -13.00
CA GLY A 327 -16.56 -9.02 -11.57
C GLY A 327 -15.30 -9.62 -10.93
N SER A 328 -15.05 -9.30 -9.66
CA SER A 328 -14.04 -10.02 -8.86
C SER A 328 -14.39 -11.50 -8.75
N ASP A 329 -13.40 -12.38 -8.82
CA ASP A 329 -13.60 -13.84 -8.73
C ASP A 329 -13.55 -14.40 -7.29
N GLY A 330 -13.43 -13.52 -6.28
CA GLY A 330 -13.22 -13.89 -4.87
C GLY A 330 -11.75 -14.12 -4.49
N CYS A 331 -10.87 -14.29 -5.47
CA CYS A 331 -9.45 -14.65 -5.31
C CYS A 331 -8.48 -13.51 -5.66
N GLY A 332 -8.98 -12.28 -5.81
CA GLY A 332 -8.21 -11.13 -6.30
C GLY A 332 -8.05 -11.08 -7.83
N GLY A 333 -8.57 -12.08 -8.55
CA GLY A 333 -8.69 -12.07 -10.00
C GLY A 333 -10.00 -11.46 -10.48
N THR A 334 -10.27 -11.60 -11.77
CA THR A 334 -11.48 -11.08 -12.43
C THR A 334 -12.13 -12.17 -13.27
N ILE A 335 -13.38 -12.52 -12.95
CA ILE A 335 -14.16 -13.50 -13.70
C ILE A 335 -14.94 -12.81 -14.84
N PRO A 336 -14.79 -13.26 -16.11
CA PRO A 336 -15.56 -12.74 -17.23
C PRO A 336 -16.88 -13.50 -17.38
N CYS A 337 -18.00 -12.82 -17.11
CA CYS A 337 -19.35 -13.38 -17.19
C CYS A 337 -20.01 -13.22 -18.57
N GLY A 338 -19.33 -12.57 -19.51
CA GLY A 338 -19.75 -12.50 -20.92
C GLY A 338 -20.79 -11.41 -21.21
N SER A 339 -21.61 -11.63 -22.23
CA SER A 339 -22.64 -10.69 -22.70
C SER A 339 -24.04 -11.28 -22.55
N CYS A 340 -25.05 -10.42 -22.46
CA CYS A 340 -26.43 -10.83 -22.24
C CYS A 340 -26.94 -11.81 -23.33
N PRO A 341 -27.65 -12.89 -22.93
CA PRO A 341 -27.87 -14.07 -23.79
C PRO A 341 -28.82 -13.85 -24.97
N ASP A 342 -29.55 -12.74 -25.02
CA ASP A 342 -30.47 -12.37 -26.10
C ASP A 342 -29.83 -11.50 -27.20
N GLN A 343 -28.66 -10.89 -26.94
CA GLN A 343 -28.04 -9.84 -27.78
C GLN A 343 -28.92 -8.58 -27.95
N GLN A 344 -29.87 -8.34 -27.03
CA GLN A 344 -30.71 -7.13 -26.98
C GLN A 344 -30.60 -6.42 -25.62
N GLY A 345 -30.29 -7.14 -24.54
CA GLY A 345 -29.93 -6.56 -23.27
C GLY A 345 -28.53 -5.93 -23.28
N VAL A 346 -28.40 -4.77 -22.64
CA VAL A 346 -27.12 -4.18 -22.25
C VAL A 346 -26.74 -4.66 -20.86
N CYS A 347 -25.44 -4.76 -20.58
CA CYS A 347 -24.95 -5.11 -19.26
C CYS A 347 -24.80 -3.85 -18.41
N ASN A 348 -25.68 -3.66 -17.42
CA ASN A 348 -25.59 -2.56 -16.45
C ASN A 348 -25.39 -3.15 -15.06
N ASN A 349 -24.34 -2.71 -14.35
CA ASN A 349 -24.04 -3.13 -12.97
C ASN A 349 -24.08 -4.67 -12.80
N ASN A 350 -23.50 -5.39 -13.75
CA ASN A 350 -23.46 -6.86 -13.87
C ASN A 350 -24.81 -7.59 -14.02
N GLN A 351 -25.91 -6.87 -14.23
CA GLN A 351 -27.23 -7.41 -14.59
C GLN A 351 -27.58 -7.12 -16.05
N CYS A 352 -28.39 -8.00 -16.65
CA CYS A 352 -28.87 -7.86 -18.02
C CYS A 352 -30.16 -7.05 -18.07
N CYS A 353 -30.06 -5.83 -18.59
CA CYS A 353 -31.18 -4.89 -18.70
C CYS A 353 -31.55 -4.68 -20.17
N THR A 354 -32.83 -4.79 -20.52
CA THR A 354 -33.34 -4.55 -21.89
C THR A 354 -33.76 -3.09 -22.06
N PRO A 355 -33.09 -2.29 -22.91
CA PRO A 355 -33.45 -0.89 -23.15
C PRO A 355 -34.91 -0.71 -23.59
N ARG A 356 -35.65 0.21 -22.96
CA ARG A 356 -37.02 0.56 -23.36
C ARG A 356 -37.00 1.68 -24.39
N SER A 357 -37.77 1.50 -25.47
CA SER A 357 -37.91 2.51 -26.53
C SER A 357 -38.69 3.75 -26.10
N CYS A 358 -38.55 4.85 -26.86
CA CYS A 358 -39.32 6.09 -26.68
C CYS A 358 -40.83 5.84 -26.58
N ASP A 359 -41.39 5.01 -27.48
CA ASP A 359 -42.82 4.63 -27.48
C ASP A 359 -43.22 3.93 -26.18
N GLU A 360 -42.38 3.02 -25.66
CA GLU A 360 -42.63 2.30 -24.40
C GLU A 360 -42.48 3.18 -23.16
N LEU A 361 -41.73 4.28 -23.25
CA LEU A 361 -41.58 5.30 -22.22
C LEU A 361 -42.65 6.42 -22.35
N GLY A 362 -43.41 6.45 -23.44
CA GLY A 362 -44.38 7.50 -23.75
C GLY A 362 -43.77 8.82 -24.22
N ALA A 363 -42.47 8.82 -24.56
CA ALA A 363 -41.74 9.99 -25.02
C ALA A 363 -41.91 10.19 -26.53
N GLN A 364 -42.30 11.40 -26.92
CA GLN A 364 -42.53 11.82 -28.31
C GLN A 364 -41.41 12.69 -28.87
N CYS A 365 -40.52 13.17 -28.00
CA CYS A 365 -39.46 14.11 -28.32
C CYS A 365 -38.40 14.16 -27.22
N GLY A 366 -37.23 14.71 -27.54
CA GLY A 366 -36.16 15.04 -26.60
C GLY A 366 -35.44 13.82 -26.03
N ALA A 367 -34.51 14.08 -25.10
CA ALA A 367 -33.68 13.07 -24.47
C ALA A 367 -34.42 12.38 -23.30
N ILE A 368 -34.34 11.06 -23.22
CA ILE A 368 -34.84 10.26 -22.09
C ILE A 368 -33.91 9.09 -21.78
N GLY A 369 -33.78 8.71 -20.51
CA GLY A 369 -33.09 7.47 -20.13
C GLY A 369 -33.88 6.24 -20.57
N ASP A 370 -33.20 5.26 -21.15
CA ASP A 370 -33.78 4.00 -21.64
C ASP A 370 -34.24 3.04 -20.51
N GLY A 371 -33.82 3.30 -19.27
CA GLY A 371 -34.02 2.46 -18.10
C GLY A 371 -32.84 1.53 -17.76
N CYS A 372 -31.84 1.44 -18.63
CA CYS A 372 -30.64 0.60 -18.52
C CYS A 372 -29.33 1.40 -18.54
N GLY A 373 -29.39 2.73 -18.55
CA GLY A 373 -28.27 3.65 -18.35
C GLY A 373 -27.90 4.49 -19.56
N ASP A 374 -28.39 4.13 -20.75
CA ASP A 374 -28.20 4.90 -21.98
C ASP A 374 -29.28 5.98 -22.13
N THR A 375 -29.01 6.96 -22.99
CA THR A 375 -29.96 8.04 -23.31
C THR A 375 -30.47 7.89 -24.73
N LEU A 376 -31.78 7.72 -24.88
CA LEU A 376 -32.46 7.79 -26.17
C LEU A 376 -32.74 9.24 -26.55
N ASP A 377 -32.56 9.53 -27.85
CA ASP A 377 -33.10 10.72 -28.50
C ASP A 377 -34.42 10.34 -29.19
N CYS A 378 -35.52 10.90 -28.69
CA CYS A 378 -36.86 10.70 -29.23
C CYS A 378 -37.22 11.74 -30.32
N GLY A 379 -36.29 12.61 -30.70
CA GLY A 379 -36.41 13.55 -31.82
C GLY A 379 -37.08 14.88 -31.48
N ASP A 380 -37.32 15.69 -32.52
CA ASP A 380 -37.90 17.03 -32.41
C ASP A 380 -39.42 17.07 -32.68
N CYS A 381 -40.10 18.05 -32.08
CA CYS A 381 -41.50 18.34 -32.38
C CYS A 381 -41.65 18.95 -33.79
N ASN A 382 -42.30 18.21 -34.69
CA ASN A 382 -42.37 18.54 -36.12
C ASN A 382 -43.52 19.52 -36.50
N VAL A 383 -44.25 20.06 -35.51
CA VAL A 383 -45.38 20.99 -35.72
C VAL A 383 -45.01 22.40 -35.28
N ASN A 384 -45.29 23.40 -36.13
CA ASN A 384 -44.99 24.80 -35.83
C ASN A 384 -45.70 25.28 -34.55
N GLY A 385 -44.92 25.58 -33.51
CA GLY A 385 -45.41 26.10 -32.22
C GLY A 385 -45.52 25.05 -31.11
N GLU A 386 -45.28 23.77 -31.41
CA GLU A 386 -45.04 22.75 -30.38
C GLU A 386 -43.57 22.81 -29.96
N THR A 387 -43.31 22.66 -28.66
CA THR A 387 -41.96 22.48 -28.12
C THR A 387 -41.97 21.32 -27.13
N CYS A 388 -40.88 20.56 -27.10
CA CYS A 388 -40.80 19.40 -26.23
C CYS A 388 -40.91 19.82 -24.75
N GLY A 389 -41.91 19.30 -24.02
CA GLY A 389 -42.20 19.72 -22.65
C GLY A 389 -42.89 21.07 -22.48
N GLY A 390 -43.28 21.75 -23.57
CA GLY A 390 -43.71 23.16 -23.59
C GLY A 390 -44.92 23.54 -22.73
N ASN A 391 -45.75 22.57 -22.35
CA ASN A 391 -46.94 22.77 -21.51
C ASN A 391 -46.79 22.15 -20.11
N GLY A 392 -45.58 21.70 -19.74
CA GLY A 392 -45.24 21.07 -18.46
C GLY A 392 -45.18 19.54 -18.47
N THR A 393 -45.68 18.88 -19.52
CA THR A 393 -45.60 17.43 -19.70
C THR A 393 -44.26 17.05 -20.35
N ALA A 394 -43.27 16.65 -19.55
CA ALA A 394 -41.93 16.32 -20.05
C ALA A 394 -41.96 15.31 -21.21
N ASN A 395 -41.12 15.54 -22.21
CA ASN A 395 -40.91 14.67 -23.38
C ASN A 395 -42.16 14.40 -24.24
N VAL A 396 -43.17 15.27 -24.15
CA VAL A 396 -44.37 15.29 -25.01
C VAL A 396 -44.35 16.57 -25.87
N CYS A 397 -44.83 16.48 -27.11
CA CYS A 397 -45.00 17.65 -27.98
C CYS A 397 -46.33 18.33 -27.69
N GLU A 398 -46.27 19.55 -27.13
CA GLU A 398 -47.43 20.38 -26.85
C GLU A 398 -47.20 21.83 -27.26
N VAL A 399 -48.27 22.54 -27.64
CA VAL A 399 -48.21 23.96 -28.00
C VAL A 399 -47.89 24.79 -26.75
N CYS A 400 -46.72 25.40 -26.75
CA CYS A 400 -46.21 26.14 -25.60
C CYS A 400 -46.87 27.51 -25.46
N GLN A 401 -47.16 27.93 -24.22
CA GLN A 401 -47.67 29.27 -23.91
C GLN A 401 -46.54 30.17 -23.37
N PRO A 402 -46.00 31.09 -24.19
CA PRO A 402 -44.82 31.86 -23.79
C PRO A 402 -45.12 32.81 -22.63
N ARG A 403 -44.31 32.71 -21.57
CA ARG A 403 -44.34 33.65 -20.44
C ARG A 403 -43.99 35.06 -20.93
N THR A 404 -44.81 36.02 -20.53
CA THR A 404 -44.54 37.45 -20.73
C THR A 404 -43.83 38.03 -19.50
N CYS A 405 -43.34 39.27 -19.61
CA CYS A 405 -42.47 39.90 -18.62
C CYS A 405 -43.03 40.04 -17.20
N GLY A 406 -44.36 40.01 -17.04
CA GLY A 406 -45.00 40.28 -15.74
C GLY A 406 -44.62 41.66 -15.23
N ASP A 407 -44.10 41.72 -14.01
CA ASP A 407 -43.68 42.96 -13.34
C ASP A 407 -42.23 43.40 -13.66
N ARG A 408 -41.53 42.74 -14.60
CA ARG A 408 -40.14 43.06 -14.95
C ARG A 408 -40.05 44.24 -15.92
N GLU A 409 -39.15 45.16 -15.61
CA GLU A 409 -38.93 46.43 -16.31
C GLU A 409 -37.80 46.37 -17.35
N CYS A 410 -36.96 45.33 -17.30
CA CYS A 410 -35.77 45.23 -18.15
C CYS A 410 -35.28 43.80 -18.39
N GLY A 411 -34.42 43.67 -19.41
CA GLY A 411 -33.65 42.47 -19.70
C GLY A 411 -34.45 41.34 -20.35
N SER A 412 -33.77 40.26 -20.73
CA SER A 412 -34.41 39.11 -21.37
C SER A 412 -34.85 38.06 -20.35
N ILE A 413 -36.01 37.44 -20.58
CA ILE A 413 -36.45 36.25 -19.83
C ILE A 413 -36.68 35.10 -20.78
N ALA A 414 -36.36 33.87 -20.38
CA ALA A 414 -36.80 32.69 -21.12
C ALA A 414 -38.32 32.53 -20.95
N ASP A 415 -39.04 32.42 -22.07
CA ASP A 415 -40.51 32.32 -22.05
C ASP A 415 -41.03 30.90 -21.71
N GLY A 416 -40.15 29.91 -21.75
CA GLY A 416 -40.47 28.48 -21.57
C GLY A 416 -40.63 27.72 -22.89
N CYS A 417 -40.63 28.42 -24.02
CA CYS A 417 -40.89 27.92 -25.38
C CYS A 417 -39.68 28.04 -26.29
N GLY A 418 -38.46 28.13 -25.72
CA GLY A 418 -37.23 28.43 -26.45
C GLY A 418 -37.08 29.89 -26.88
N GLY A 419 -38.08 30.75 -26.65
CA GLY A 419 -37.99 32.19 -26.87
C GLY A 419 -37.39 32.93 -25.69
N SER A 420 -36.87 34.13 -25.97
CA SER A 420 -36.30 35.03 -24.96
C SER A 420 -36.83 36.47 -25.11
N PRO A 421 -38.12 36.73 -24.84
CA PRO A 421 -38.66 38.09 -24.86
C PRO A 421 -37.85 39.06 -24.00
N SER A 422 -37.49 40.21 -24.60
CA SER A 422 -36.95 41.36 -23.87
C SER A 422 -38.08 42.14 -23.21
N CYS A 423 -37.86 42.48 -21.95
CA CYS A 423 -38.74 43.30 -21.12
C CYS A 423 -38.41 44.79 -21.18
N GLY A 424 -37.43 45.18 -22.00
CA GLY A 424 -36.97 46.55 -22.17
C GLY A 424 -35.50 46.74 -21.79
N ASP A 425 -35.00 47.94 -22.08
CA ASP A 425 -33.72 48.44 -21.63
C ASP A 425 -33.96 49.53 -20.57
N CYS A 426 -33.02 49.71 -19.64
CA CYS A 426 -33.20 50.68 -18.56
C CYS A 426 -33.13 52.14 -19.05
N PRO A 427 -33.87 53.07 -18.41
CA PRO A 427 -34.02 54.44 -18.91
C PRO A 427 -32.81 55.34 -18.67
N GLY A 428 -31.99 55.06 -17.65
CA GLY A 428 -30.70 55.73 -17.42
C GLY A 428 -29.56 55.08 -18.19
N ASN A 429 -28.64 55.88 -18.73
CA ASN A 429 -27.50 55.42 -19.53
C ASN A 429 -26.41 54.66 -18.74
N GLU A 430 -26.55 54.58 -17.41
CA GLU A 430 -25.67 53.88 -16.47
C GLU A 430 -26.46 52.87 -15.60
N ASP A 431 -27.77 52.74 -15.81
CA ASP A 431 -28.62 51.81 -15.07
C ASP A 431 -28.31 50.35 -15.44
N VAL A 432 -28.18 49.49 -14.44
CA VAL A 432 -27.93 48.05 -14.62
C VAL A 432 -29.22 47.27 -14.37
N CYS A 433 -29.58 46.37 -15.29
CA CYS A 433 -30.74 45.50 -15.11
C CYS A 433 -30.43 44.41 -14.06
N GLN A 434 -30.99 44.56 -12.87
CA GLN A 434 -30.80 43.67 -11.72
C GLN A 434 -32.04 42.80 -11.49
N ARG A 435 -31.92 41.51 -11.77
CA ARG A 435 -33.00 40.49 -11.61
C ARG A 435 -34.32 40.81 -12.33
N GLY A 436 -34.30 41.72 -13.32
CA GLY A 436 -35.47 42.19 -14.06
C GLY A 436 -36.00 43.57 -13.65
N TYR A 437 -35.32 44.29 -12.75
CA TYR A 437 -35.63 45.67 -12.36
C TYR A 437 -34.45 46.59 -12.66
N CYS A 438 -34.74 47.86 -12.94
CA CYS A 438 -33.67 48.83 -13.23
C CYS A 438 -33.05 49.38 -11.95
N CYS A 439 -31.73 49.29 -11.84
CA CYS A 439 -30.98 49.75 -10.67
C CYS A 439 -29.91 50.75 -11.12
N SER A 440 -30.03 52.01 -10.65
CA SER A 440 -29.05 53.08 -10.89
C SER A 440 -27.85 52.94 -9.92
N PRO A 441 -26.63 52.62 -10.39
CA PRO A 441 -25.48 52.40 -9.52
C PRO A 441 -25.14 53.62 -8.66
N VAL A 442 -24.98 53.43 -7.34
CA VAL A 442 -24.50 54.52 -6.48
C VAL A 442 -22.98 54.67 -6.66
N ALA A 443 -22.56 55.89 -7.00
CA ALA A 443 -21.14 56.24 -7.13
C ALA A 443 -20.43 56.24 -5.77
N CYS A 444 -19.10 56.12 -5.76
CA CYS A 444 -18.32 56.07 -4.54
C CYS A 444 -18.63 57.25 -3.58
N PRO A 445 -18.98 56.99 -2.30
CA PRO A 445 -19.23 58.04 -1.31
C PRO A 445 -18.03 58.97 -1.08
N GLY A 446 -18.30 60.27 -1.06
CA GLY A 446 -17.27 61.30 -0.85
C GLY A 446 -16.57 61.19 0.50
N GLY A 447 -15.25 60.99 0.46
CA GLY A 447 -14.40 60.79 1.65
C GLY A 447 -13.54 59.53 1.55
N LEU A 448 -13.91 58.59 0.69
CA LEU A 448 -13.09 57.44 0.30
C LEU A 448 -12.12 57.85 -0.83
N ASN A 449 -10.96 57.19 -0.92
CA ASN A 449 -9.96 57.47 -1.97
C ASN A 449 -9.18 56.23 -2.46
N CYS A 450 -9.61 55.02 -2.09
CA CYS A 450 -9.03 53.77 -2.59
C CYS A 450 -10.01 52.59 -2.51
N GLY A 451 -9.71 51.52 -3.23
CA GLY A 451 -10.48 50.28 -3.17
C GLY A 451 -11.86 50.46 -3.78
N SER A 452 -12.85 49.71 -3.29
CA SER A 452 -14.20 49.73 -3.85
C SER A 452 -15.30 49.53 -2.82
N VAL A 453 -16.48 50.05 -3.12
CA VAL A 453 -17.73 49.79 -2.37
C VAL A 453 -18.74 49.09 -3.26
N SER A 454 -19.72 48.42 -2.67
CA SER A 454 -20.90 47.96 -3.42
C SER A 454 -21.63 49.15 -4.03
N ASN A 455 -21.92 49.12 -5.33
CA ASN A 455 -22.69 50.17 -6.01
C ASN A 455 -24.22 50.02 -5.81
N GLU A 456 -24.64 49.22 -4.83
CA GLU A 456 -26.00 48.73 -4.52
C GLU A 456 -26.70 47.94 -5.65
N CYS A 457 -26.20 48.02 -6.88
CA CYS A 457 -26.68 47.31 -8.07
C CYS A 457 -25.82 46.10 -8.44
N GLY A 458 -25.37 45.35 -7.43
CA GLY A 458 -24.63 44.08 -7.56
C GLY A 458 -23.22 44.18 -8.18
N GLY A 459 -22.75 45.39 -8.49
CA GLY A 459 -21.37 45.65 -8.90
C GLY A 459 -20.58 46.41 -7.83
N GLN A 460 -19.38 46.83 -8.19
CA GLN A 460 -18.51 47.64 -7.35
C GLN A 460 -18.32 49.04 -7.96
N ALA A 461 -18.40 50.07 -7.14
CA ALA A 461 -17.95 51.41 -7.48
C ALA A 461 -16.49 51.56 -7.02
N ASP A 462 -15.60 51.86 -7.97
CA ASP A 462 -14.20 52.19 -7.70
C ASP A 462 -14.13 53.52 -6.92
N CYS A 463 -13.40 53.51 -5.81
CA CYS A 463 -13.19 54.65 -4.93
C CYS A 463 -11.80 55.29 -5.08
N GLY A 464 -10.92 54.72 -5.92
CA GLY A 464 -9.62 55.29 -6.26
C GLY A 464 -8.58 54.22 -6.57
N ASN A 465 -7.74 54.49 -7.57
CA ASN A 465 -6.68 53.60 -8.04
C ASN A 465 -5.75 53.13 -6.90
N SER A 466 -5.86 51.85 -6.57
CA SER A 466 -4.77 51.10 -5.92
C SER A 466 -3.61 50.89 -6.92
N PRO A 467 -2.34 50.89 -6.51
CA PRO A 467 -1.83 50.98 -5.14
C PRO A 467 -1.85 52.40 -4.56
N CYS A 468 -2.16 52.48 -3.26
CA CYS A 468 -1.84 53.66 -2.44
C CYS A 468 -0.33 53.95 -2.49
N ILE A 469 0.05 55.22 -2.38
CA ILE A 469 1.45 55.67 -2.57
C ILE A 469 2.20 55.81 -1.24
N ASN A 470 3.53 55.93 -1.31
CA ASN A 470 4.40 56.26 -0.16
C ASN A 470 4.35 55.29 1.06
N GLY A 471 3.89 54.05 0.88
CA GLY A 471 3.75 53.08 1.97
C GLY A 471 2.43 53.17 2.75
N GLU A 472 1.46 53.93 2.23
CA GLU A 472 0.07 53.83 2.65
C GLU A 472 -0.55 52.52 2.13
N VAL A 473 -1.53 51.98 2.84
CA VAL A 473 -2.37 50.87 2.34
C VAL A 473 -3.84 51.23 2.43
N CYS A 474 -4.68 50.59 1.61
CA CYS A 474 -6.09 50.91 1.55
C CYS A 474 -6.84 50.38 2.77
N GLY A 475 -7.48 51.27 3.55
CA GLY A 475 -8.05 50.92 4.84
C GLY A 475 -7.02 50.74 5.97
N GLY A 476 -5.77 51.19 5.77
CA GLY A 476 -4.61 50.93 6.64
C GLY A 476 -4.85 51.19 8.12
N GLY A 477 -5.01 50.11 8.88
CA GLY A 477 -5.38 50.11 10.31
C GLY A 477 -4.52 49.19 11.16
N GLY A 478 -3.25 48.99 10.80
CA GLY A 478 -2.27 48.33 11.65
C GLY A 478 -2.21 49.03 13.01
N GLY A 479 -2.59 48.31 14.07
CA GLY A 479 -2.69 48.77 15.46
C GLY A 479 -3.70 49.90 15.78
N THR A 480 -4.29 50.56 14.78
CA THR A 480 -5.03 51.83 14.94
C THR A 480 -6.30 51.88 14.11
N THR A 481 -7.18 52.86 14.37
CA THR A 481 -8.46 53.03 13.66
C THR A 481 -8.26 53.61 12.25
N GLY A 482 -7.76 52.79 11.34
CA GLY A 482 -7.81 53.05 9.90
C GLY A 482 -9.26 53.19 9.43
N THR A 483 -9.52 54.11 8.49
CA THR A 483 -10.85 54.26 7.90
C THR A 483 -10.92 53.38 6.65
N ALA A 484 -11.88 52.45 6.59
CA ALA A 484 -12.04 51.57 5.42
C ALA A 484 -12.13 52.39 4.11
N ASN A 485 -11.51 51.89 3.04
CA ASN A 485 -11.44 52.55 1.73
C ASN A 485 -10.80 53.95 1.72
N VAL A 486 -9.92 54.22 2.70
CA VAL A 486 -9.03 55.39 2.73
C VAL A 486 -7.56 54.95 2.78
N CYS A 487 -6.72 55.44 1.85
CA CYS A 487 -5.27 55.29 1.91
C CYS A 487 -4.76 55.95 3.19
N SER A 488 -4.02 55.20 4.01
CA SER A 488 -3.41 55.71 5.24
C SER A 488 -2.12 54.95 5.57
N LEU A 489 -1.18 55.63 6.24
CA LEU A 489 0.09 55.04 6.64
C LEU A 489 -0.14 53.90 7.62
N CYS A 490 0.32 52.71 7.24
CA CYS A 490 0.12 51.52 8.05
C CYS A 490 1.31 51.28 8.98
N THR A 491 1.03 51.05 10.26
CA THR A 491 2.03 50.62 11.25
C THR A 491 1.79 49.15 11.54
N PRO A 492 2.66 48.22 11.11
CA PRO A 492 2.48 46.79 11.34
C PRO A 492 2.19 46.49 12.82
N ARG A 493 1.20 45.63 13.05
CA ARG A 493 0.93 45.08 14.37
C ARG A 493 2.15 44.26 14.84
N GLU A 494 2.57 44.46 16.09
CA GLU A 494 3.62 43.65 16.73
C GLU A 494 3.03 42.32 17.27
N VAL A 495 3.89 41.37 17.68
CA VAL A 495 3.50 40.01 18.14
C VAL A 495 2.45 40.02 19.27
N ALA A 496 2.42 41.05 20.11
CA ALA A 496 1.38 41.24 21.13
C ALA A 496 -0.06 41.37 20.56
N ALA A 497 -0.22 41.56 19.25
CA ALA A 497 -1.51 41.64 18.56
C ALA A 497 -2.05 40.29 18.08
N CYS A 498 -1.32 39.19 18.27
CA CYS A 498 -1.85 37.83 18.11
C CYS A 498 -2.99 37.51 19.09
N GLY A 499 -3.11 38.28 20.18
CA GLY A 499 -4.19 38.14 21.16
C GLY A 499 -4.03 36.85 21.95
N ASP A 500 -5.10 36.07 22.01
CA ASP A 500 -5.10 34.72 22.59
C ASP A 500 -4.62 33.64 21.59
N GLY A 501 -4.03 34.04 20.46
CA GLY A 501 -3.51 33.14 19.43
C GLY A 501 -2.12 32.60 19.78
N GLU A 502 -2.03 31.29 19.98
CA GLU A 502 -0.89 30.57 20.57
C GLU A 502 0.16 30.11 19.53
N CYS A 503 -0.28 29.78 18.32
CA CYS A 503 0.60 29.39 17.22
C CYS A 503 0.08 29.83 15.83
N GLY A 504 0.94 29.79 14.82
CA GLY A 504 0.62 30.15 13.43
C GLY A 504 0.95 31.60 13.04
N ASP A 505 0.48 32.05 11.88
CA ASP A 505 0.69 33.40 11.34
C ASP A 505 -0.60 34.25 11.38
N ALA A 506 -0.55 35.42 12.02
CA ALA A 506 -1.63 36.42 11.95
C ALA A 506 -1.29 37.55 10.96
N PRO A 507 -2.27 38.15 10.25
CA PRO A 507 -1.99 39.30 9.38
C PRO A 507 -1.63 40.56 10.19
N ASP A 508 -0.59 41.29 9.76
CA ASP A 508 -0.09 42.49 10.46
C ASP A 508 -1.01 43.72 10.35
N GLY A 509 -2.05 43.64 9.53
CA GLY A 509 -2.97 44.73 9.18
C GLY A 509 -2.47 45.65 8.06
N CYS A 510 -1.30 45.37 7.49
CA CYS A 510 -0.58 46.14 6.48
C CYS A 510 -0.18 45.32 5.23
N GLY A 511 -0.37 44.00 5.25
CA GLY A 511 -0.09 43.08 4.13
C GLY A 511 1.08 42.13 4.35
N GLY A 512 1.70 42.15 5.54
CA GLY A 512 2.64 41.15 6.02
C GLY A 512 2.00 40.17 7.02
N THR A 513 2.80 39.23 7.52
CA THR A 513 2.41 38.30 8.59
C THR A 513 3.20 38.53 9.87
N ILE A 514 2.59 38.17 10.98
CA ILE A 514 3.12 38.11 12.33
C ILE A 514 3.21 36.63 12.72
N PRO A 515 4.40 36.05 12.92
CA PRO A 515 4.51 34.73 13.51
C PRO A 515 4.11 34.81 15.00
N CYS A 516 2.98 34.18 15.34
CA CYS A 516 2.41 34.21 16.69
C CYS A 516 3.03 33.15 17.62
N GLY A 517 3.55 32.06 17.06
CA GLY A 517 4.22 31.00 17.80
C GLY A 517 4.20 29.67 17.05
N SER A 518 4.73 28.64 17.71
CA SER A 518 4.60 27.25 17.33
C SER A 518 4.04 26.49 18.53
N CYS A 519 3.13 25.56 18.28
CA CYS A 519 2.52 24.77 19.33
C CYS A 519 3.58 23.81 19.92
N PRO A 520 3.46 23.39 21.20
CA PRO A 520 4.41 22.47 21.83
C PRO A 520 4.17 21.01 21.38
N ASP A 521 5.18 20.17 21.57
CA ASP A 521 5.13 18.72 21.33
C ASP A 521 4.56 18.39 19.92
N ASP A 522 3.59 17.48 19.80
CA ASP A 522 2.95 17.09 18.53
C ASP A 522 1.62 17.83 18.26
N ASP A 523 1.32 18.93 18.98
CA ASP A 523 0.10 19.72 18.77
C ASP A 523 0.07 20.39 17.39
N VAL A 524 -1.07 20.29 16.69
CA VAL A 524 -1.24 20.94 15.38
C VAL A 524 -1.85 22.34 15.49
N CYS A 525 -1.29 23.29 14.76
CA CYS A 525 -1.76 24.68 14.73
C CYS A 525 -3.08 24.79 13.93
N ARG A 526 -4.21 24.99 14.61
CA ARG A 526 -5.51 25.19 13.94
C ARG A 526 -6.18 26.48 14.42
N PHE A 527 -6.55 27.34 13.46
CA PHE A 527 -7.26 28.61 13.71
C PHE A 527 -6.63 29.48 14.82
N ASN A 528 -5.29 29.55 14.83
CA ASN A 528 -4.44 30.22 15.83
C ASN A 528 -4.44 29.62 17.25
N SER A 529 -4.96 28.41 17.46
CA SER A 529 -4.84 27.68 18.74
C SER A 529 -4.01 26.41 18.59
N CYS A 530 -3.38 25.99 19.69
CA CYS A 530 -2.81 24.64 19.80
C CYS A 530 -3.97 23.64 19.82
N CYS A 531 -3.86 22.55 19.04
CA CYS A 531 -4.85 21.48 19.05
C CYS A 531 -4.11 20.15 19.18
N SER A 532 -4.20 19.54 20.36
CA SER A 532 -3.70 18.19 20.63
C SER A 532 -4.60 17.16 19.94
N PRO A 533 -4.11 16.38 18.97
CA PRO A 533 -4.92 15.37 18.31
C PRO A 533 -5.29 14.26 19.30
N GLU A 534 -6.59 14.05 19.53
CA GLU A 534 -7.10 12.95 20.36
C GLU A 534 -6.92 11.61 19.62
N SER A 535 -6.61 10.52 20.33
CA SER A 535 -6.52 9.19 19.73
C SER A 535 -7.90 8.53 19.55
N CYS A 536 -7.91 7.37 18.87
CA CYS A 536 -9.11 6.52 18.79
C CYS A 536 -9.59 6.06 20.19
N GLU A 537 -8.67 5.75 21.11
CA GLU A 537 -8.99 5.33 22.48
C GLU A 537 -9.60 6.48 23.29
N ASP A 538 -9.02 7.69 23.24
CA ASP A 538 -9.53 8.88 23.93
C ASP A 538 -10.98 9.22 23.52
N ARG A 539 -11.30 8.96 22.24
CA ARG A 539 -12.60 9.21 21.63
C ARG A 539 -13.57 8.03 21.74
N GLY A 540 -13.12 6.89 22.28
CA GLY A 540 -13.91 5.67 22.41
C GLY A 540 -14.32 5.04 21.09
N VAL A 541 -13.54 5.22 20.02
CA VAL A 541 -13.80 4.67 18.68
C VAL A 541 -12.94 3.44 18.46
N GLU A 542 -13.57 2.29 18.23
CA GLU A 542 -12.91 0.98 18.20
C GLU A 542 -12.55 0.49 16.79
N CYS A 543 -13.25 0.98 15.77
CA CYS A 543 -12.99 0.67 14.37
C CYS A 543 -13.55 1.78 13.44
N GLY A 544 -13.10 1.78 12.18
CA GLY A 544 -13.51 2.74 11.15
C GLY A 544 -12.70 4.04 11.13
N PHE A 545 -13.17 5.01 10.33
CA PHE A 545 -12.54 6.33 10.23
C PHE A 545 -13.20 7.36 11.13
N SER A 546 -12.40 8.12 11.86
CA SER A 546 -12.83 9.20 12.74
C SER A 546 -11.99 10.46 12.49
N GLY A 547 -12.34 11.58 13.10
CA GLY A 547 -11.46 12.75 13.19
C GLY A 547 -10.80 12.82 14.56
N ASP A 548 -9.52 13.16 14.61
CA ASP A 548 -8.70 13.49 15.79
C ASP A 548 -9.15 14.73 16.58
N GLY A 549 -10.32 15.31 16.27
CA GLY A 549 -10.77 16.64 16.70
C GLY A 549 -10.08 17.80 15.99
N CYS A 550 -8.80 17.66 15.65
CA CYS A 550 -7.94 18.70 15.09
C CYS A 550 -7.93 18.80 13.56
N GLY A 551 -8.53 17.86 12.83
CA GLY A 551 -8.75 17.88 11.38
C GLY A 551 -8.08 16.75 10.59
N THR A 552 -7.30 15.89 11.24
CA THR A 552 -6.67 14.71 10.62
C THR A 552 -7.65 13.53 10.63
N PRO A 553 -7.81 12.79 9.53
CA PRO A 553 -8.55 11.53 9.55
C PRO A 553 -7.73 10.46 10.30
N LEU A 554 -8.26 9.99 11.43
CA LEU A 554 -7.80 8.79 12.10
C LEU A 554 -8.36 7.55 11.39
N ASN A 555 -7.53 6.53 11.23
CA ASN A 555 -7.99 5.17 10.94
C ASN A 555 -7.89 4.36 12.23
N CYS A 556 -9.03 4.00 12.81
CA CYS A 556 -9.11 3.22 14.04
C CYS A 556 -9.10 1.70 13.79
N GLY A 557 -8.82 1.27 12.56
CA GLY A 557 -8.72 -0.14 12.19
C GLY A 557 -10.08 -0.81 11.91
N ASN A 558 -10.07 -2.14 11.88
CA ASN A 558 -11.26 -2.97 11.66
C ASN A 558 -11.61 -3.71 12.96
N CYS A 559 -12.91 -3.94 13.16
CA CYS A 559 -13.42 -4.66 14.33
C CYS A 559 -12.98 -6.14 14.29
N PRO A 560 -12.82 -6.82 15.43
CA PRO A 560 -12.27 -8.18 15.47
C PRO A 560 -13.26 -9.24 14.98
N GLY A 561 -12.76 -10.27 14.29
CA GLY A 561 -13.54 -11.44 13.88
C GLY A 561 -14.54 -11.13 12.76
N ASN A 562 -15.83 -11.40 13.00
CA ASN A 562 -16.93 -11.15 12.06
C ASN A 562 -17.85 -9.99 12.50
N GLU A 563 -17.35 -9.11 13.38
CA GLU A 563 -18.07 -7.92 13.85
C GLU A 563 -17.97 -6.79 12.82
N LEU A 564 -19.07 -6.02 12.69
CA LEU A 564 -19.19 -4.93 11.73
C LEU A 564 -18.94 -3.58 12.40
N CYS A 565 -18.31 -2.66 11.67
CA CYS A 565 -18.11 -1.28 12.10
C CYS A 565 -19.36 -0.45 11.84
N ASP A 566 -20.14 -0.16 12.87
CA ASP A 566 -21.24 0.81 12.83
C ASP A 566 -21.03 1.89 13.90
N GLY A 567 -21.26 3.16 13.55
CA GLY A 567 -21.08 4.31 14.44
C GLY A 567 -19.69 4.51 15.06
N GLY A 568 -18.67 3.72 14.66
CA GLY A 568 -17.35 3.68 15.29
C GLY A 568 -17.21 2.67 16.43
N GLN A 569 -18.11 1.69 16.54
CA GLN A 569 -18.09 0.61 17.54
C GLN A 569 -18.06 -0.76 16.85
N CYS A 570 -17.52 -1.76 17.54
CA CYS A 570 -17.60 -3.15 17.10
C CYS A 570 -19.00 -3.70 17.38
N CYS A 571 -19.68 -4.23 16.35
CA CYS A 571 -21.05 -4.73 16.47
C CYS A 571 -21.18 -6.15 15.89
N ALA A 572 -21.46 -7.12 16.77
CA ALA A 572 -21.68 -8.51 16.39
C ALA A 572 -23.11 -8.72 15.84
N PRO A 573 -23.28 -9.06 14.55
CA PRO A 573 -24.60 -9.27 13.97
C PRO A 573 -25.27 -10.56 14.49
N PRO A 574 -26.59 -10.57 14.76
CA PRO A 574 -27.31 -11.74 15.21
C PRO A 574 -27.47 -12.77 14.07
N GLU A 575 -27.00 -14.00 14.32
CA GLU A 575 -27.15 -15.10 13.37
C GLU A 575 -28.62 -15.50 13.14
N CYS A 576 -28.92 -16.00 11.95
CA CYS A 576 -30.24 -16.55 11.64
C CYS A 576 -30.57 -17.79 12.50
N ASN A 577 -31.81 -17.89 12.96
CA ASN A 577 -32.34 -18.89 13.91
C ASN A 577 -31.82 -18.77 15.35
N SER A 578 -31.07 -17.72 15.69
CA SER A 578 -30.65 -17.41 17.08
C SER A 578 -31.80 -17.12 18.05
N GLY A 579 -33.00 -16.78 17.58
CA GLY A 579 -34.12 -16.36 18.43
C GLY A 579 -35.49 -16.35 17.75
N PRO A 580 -36.56 -16.04 18.52
CA PRO A 580 -37.91 -15.91 17.97
C PRO A 580 -37.98 -14.68 17.05
N GLY A 581 -38.27 -14.91 15.77
CA GLY A 581 -38.28 -13.84 14.76
C GLY A 581 -37.00 -13.69 13.93
N THR A 582 -36.03 -14.63 14.02
CA THR A 582 -34.82 -14.63 13.17
C THR A 582 -34.73 -15.83 12.22
N ALA A 583 -35.85 -16.51 11.95
CA ALA A 583 -35.88 -17.78 11.22
C ALA A 583 -36.08 -17.66 9.70
N CYS A 584 -36.42 -16.47 9.19
CA CYS A 584 -36.67 -16.22 7.77
C CYS A 584 -36.72 -14.72 7.43
N GLY A 585 -36.44 -14.38 6.17
CA GLY A 585 -36.51 -13.03 5.61
C GLY A 585 -35.47 -12.06 6.19
N SER A 586 -35.53 -10.81 5.73
CA SER A 586 -34.66 -9.72 6.17
C SER A 586 -34.89 -9.36 7.64
N ILE A 587 -33.88 -9.59 8.47
CA ILE A 587 -33.79 -9.05 9.83
C ILE A 587 -32.73 -7.96 9.85
N SER A 588 -33.01 -6.83 10.51
CA SER A 588 -31.96 -5.85 10.78
C SER A 588 -30.96 -6.46 11.76
N ASN A 589 -29.68 -6.39 11.41
CA ASN A 589 -28.60 -6.99 12.18
C ASN A 589 -28.19 -6.15 13.41
N GLY A 590 -28.82 -4.99 13.63
CA GLY A 590 -28.47 -4.05 14.71
C GLY A 590 -27.15 -3.29 14.50
N CYS A 591 -26.45 -3.56 13.40
CA CYS A 591 -25.13 -3.08 13.02
C CYS A 591 -25.18 -2.46 11.60
N GLY A 592 -26.16 -1.58 11.37
CA GLY A 592 -26.31 -0.82 10.12
C GLY A 592 -26.78 -1.57 8.85
N GLN A 593 -26.98 -2.90 8.87
CA GLN A 593 -27.36 -3.68 7.68
C GLN A 593 -28.54 -4.63 7.92
N ASP A 594 -29.17 -5.10 6.83
CA ASP A 594 -30.18 -6.16 6.88
C ASP A 594 -29.56 -7.49 6.45
N VAL A 595 -29.78 -8.54 7.25
CA VAL A 595 -29.38 -9.93 6.98
C VAL A 595 -30.61 -10.69 6.50
N ASP A 596 -30.56 -11.26 5.29
CA ASP A 596 -31.64 -12.14 4.80
C ASP A 596 -31.48 -13.57 5.32
N CYS A 597 -32.35 -13.97 6.23
CA CYS A 597 -32.43 -15.34 6.74
C CYS A 597 -33.20 -16.30 5.81
N GLY A 598 -33.60 -15.84 4.62
CA GLY A 598 -34.09 -16.67 3.53
C GLY A 598 -35.53 -17.18 3.68
N GLY A 599 -35.90 -18.10 2.79
CA GLY A 599 -37.26 -18.63 2.68
C GLY A 599 -37.57 -19.80 3.61
N CYS A 600 -38.83 -19.88 4.05
CA CYS A 600 -39.29 -20.97 4.93
C CYS A 600 -39.47 -22.32 4.19
N PRO A 601 -39.08 -23.46 4.80
CA PRO A 601 -39.21 -24.77 4.19
C PRO A 601 -40.66 -25.27 4.15
N ASN A 602 -40.96 -26.19 3.22
CA ASN A 602 -42.26 -26.88 3.08
C ASN A 602 -43.46 -25.95 2.79
N SER A 603 -43.28 -24.97 1.90
CA SER A 603 -44.34 -24.04 1.47
C SER A 603 -45.00 -23.24 2.60
N GLN A 604 -44.21 -22.96 3.65
CA GLN A 604 -44.57 -22.04 4.72
C GLN A 604 -44.32 -20.59 4.29
N TYR A 605 -45.06 -19.66 4.88
CA TYR A 605 -44.84 -18.22 4.67
C TYR A 605 -44.02 -17.64 5.83
N CYS A 606 -43.09 -16.73 5.51
CA CYS A 606 -42.42 -15.95 6.54
C CYS A 606 -43.35 -14.85 7.05
N VAL A 607 -43.60 -14.81 8.35
CA VAL A 607 -44.49 -13.84 9.00
C VAL A 607 -43.77 -13.30 10.25
N SER A 608 -43.39 -12.03 10.23
CA SER A 608 -42.62 -11.39 11.33
C SER A 608 -41.37 -12.20 11.72
N GLY A 609 -40.55 -12.57 10.72
CA GLY A 609 -39.31 -13.34 10.90
C GLY A 609 -39.49 -14.78 11.41
N SER A 610 -40.73 -15.29 11.42
CA SER A 610 -41.07 -16.64 11.87
C SER A 610 -41.80 -17.43 10.77
N CYS A 611 -41.47 -18.70 10.59
CA CYS A 611 -42.13 -19.55 9.60
C CYS A 611 -43.51 -20.00 10.06
N CYS A 612 -44.51 -19.78 9.21
CA CYS A 612 -45.91 -20.07 9.48
C CYS A 612 -46.49 -21.07 8.47
N THR A 613 -47.10 -22.14 8.98
CA THR A 613 -47.86 -23.12 8.19
C THR A 613 -49.30 -22.63 7.97
N PRO A 614 -49.74 -22.36 6.73
CA PRO A 614 -51.12 -21.92 6.46
C PRO A 614 -52.14 -23.04 6.71
N LEU A 615 -53.38 -22.65 7.03
CA LEU A 615 -54.49 -23.57 7.27
C LEU A 615 -54.73 -24.54 6.09
N ASN A 616 -54.58 -25.84 6.35
CA ASN A 616 -54.81 -26.88 5.35
C ASN A 616 -56.32 -27.10 5.08
N CYS A 617 -56.78 -26.73 3.89
CA CYS A 617 -58.16 -26.92 3.44
C CYS A 617 -58.59 -28.39 3.28
N ALA A 618 -57.67 -29.35 3.09
CA ALA A 618 -58.03 -30.76 2.91
C ALA A 618 -58.68 -31.39 4.17
N ILE A 619 -58.51 -30.75 5.33
CA ILE A 619 -59.13 -31.12 6.61
C ILE A 619 -60.08 -30.03 7.18
N ASN A 620 -60.09 -28.83 6.57
CA ASN A 620 -60.93 -27.69 6.98
C ASN A 620 -61.87 -27.24 5.83
N CYS A 621 -62.46 -28.20 5.12
CA CYS A 621 -63.38 -27.92 4.02
C CYS A 621 -64.59 -27.07 4.48
N GLY A 622 -65.03 -26.14 3.63
CA GLY A 622 -66.08 -25.17 3.92
C GLY A 622 -65.69 -24.02 4.85
N TYR A 623 -64.45 -23.94 5.34
CA TYR A 623 -63.96 -22.79 6.10
C TYR A 623 -63.73 -21.58 5.19
N SER A 624 -64.10 -20.37 5.66
CA SER A 624 -63.64 -19.11 5.09
C SER A 624 -63.26 -18.15 6.21
N GLY A 625 -62.05 -17.56 6.11
CA GLY A 625 -61.46 -16.76 7.19
C GLY A 625 -59.94 -16.63 7.06
N PRO A 626 -59.23 -16.10 8.07
CA PRO A 626 -57.77 -16.06 8.07
C PRO A 626 -57.17 -17.47 8.12
N ASP A 627 -56.04 -17.67 7.45
CA ASP A 627 -55.29 -18.93 7.35
C ASP A 627 -54.36 -19.21 8.54
N GLY A 628 -54.28 -18.27 9.50
CA GLY A 628 -53.34 -18.30 10.63
C GLY A 628 -52.02 -17.56 10.36
N CYS A 629 -51.67 -17.31 9.09
CA CYS A 629 -50.46 -16.62 8.64
C CYS A 629 -50.73 -15.20 8.11
N GLY A 630 -51.97 -14.72 8.23
CA GLY A 630 -52.39 -13.36 7.87
C GLY A 630 -53.13 -13.25 6.54
N ASN A 631 -53.18 -14.31 5.74
CA ASN A 631 -53.89 -14.33 4.46
C ASN A 631 -55.34 -14.81 4.63
N GLY A 632 -56.23 -14.38 3.74
CA GLY A 632 -57.59 -14.90 3.66
C GLY A 632 -57.64 -16.20 2.86
N VAL A 633 -58.09 -17.29 3.47
CA VAL A 633 -58.33 -18.57 2.80
C VAL A 633 -59.83 -18.86 2.72
N THR A 634 -60.25 -19.47 1.61
CA THR A 634 -61.61 -20.01 1.42
C THR A 634 -61.47 -21.42 0.88
N CYS A 635 -61.88 -22.40 1.69
CA CYS A 635 -61.79 -23.82 1.39
C CYS A 635 -63.09 -24.31 0.77
N ASP A 636 -63.00 -25.14 -0.28
CA ASP A 636 -64.16 -25.73 -0.95
C ASP A 636 -65.09 -26.48 0.03
N PRO A 637 -66.42 -26.49 -0.22
CA PRO A 637 -67.37 -27.21 0.62
C PRO A 637 -67.00 -28.69 0.79
N CYS A 638 -67.19 -29.23 1.99
CA CYS A 638 -66.89 -30.64 2.26
C CYS A 638 -67.66 -31.58 1.32
N PRO A 639 -67.00 -32.60 0.73
CA PRO A 639 -67.68 -33.56 -0.14
C PRO A 639 -68.72 -34.34 0.66
N THR A 640 -69.97 -34.29 0.21
CA THR A 640 -71.05 -35.15 0.72
C THR A 640 -70.86 -36.56 0.19
N ASN A 641 -70.67 -37.53 1.10
CA ASN A 641 -70.77 -38.97 0.78
C ASN A 641 -72.20 -39.36 0.36
#